data_AF-A0A1N6UDA4-F1
#
_entry.id   AF-A0A1N6UDA4-F1
#
_cell.length_a   1.000
_cell.length_b   1.000
_cell.length_c   1.000
_cell.angle_alpha   90.00
_cell.angle_beta   90.00
_cell.angle_gamma   90.00
#
_symmetry.space_group_name_H-M   'P 1'
#
loop_
_entity.id
_entity.type
_entity.pdbx_description
1 polymer ?
#
loop_
_entity_poly.entity_id
_entity_poly.type
_entity_poly.pdbx_seq_one_letter_code
_entity_poly.pdbx_strand_id
1 'polypeptide(L)'
;MRLSTSARASRLVRRRVATGAAAAIFGLGVALSGGLTTAASAADATSYSGIVLGVGANETQRIVTWYSSGDTAQKVQVAPTASIVNGEFPADAVTFDATGAANTSTTGFNRHATITNLKENTGYSYRVGSEGNWSTAYAFKTQDFEGDYDFLFFGDPQIGSSGDVAKDQAGWAETLRYATTANPNVEMLVSGGDHVESANNEAQWDAFLAPDQLRQYPLAATIGNHDVGGKSWEQHHFTPNTDRSSQYYNGDSATRSGGDFWYVYKDTLFIDINSNSYVNPTDGSLGGDAAHVAYVTDVVKKHGAEAKWTVLVYHHSIYSAATHSTDGDNKQRRKDFTTAFSELGVDLVLQGHDHDYTRSYSIKNGQKENPAEQPGAAEVFPGPGGVIYVTANSASGSKYYDIKKPDNSGTGVDGLGPDPLNPNNYWFNSVQNQEHVRTYVKVGVKSDKLVVENIRSGTCAAPNAAVEKGLSCTNTAEGQPVGSIVDNVTIHPYHGDGQDIQVNVPTATGEFGWTIDGYNGLVDLGTAKERDAFSFEATGKINPILVSDSRFSLAPWSISANVSDFKDGDKTIAGSYLGWSPQVISAGAGATAGAPVASGYDDQGQGLAISRGLGAADQGHARGTAKLGADLDLKFPNEVAKGSYRATLTITALSS
;
A
#
# COMPACT_ATOMS: atom_id res chain seq x y z
N MET A 1 16.00 13.44 -68.50
CA MET A 1 16.73 14.70 -68.76
C MET A 1 17.71 14.91 -67.60
N ARG A 2 19.00 15.26 -67.75
CA ARG A 2 19.60 16.48 -68.37
C ARG A 2 19.06 17.75 -67.69
N LEU A 3 19.84 18.67 -67.13
CA LEU A 3 21.30 18.94 -67.12
C LEU A 3 21.64 19.76 -65.83
N SER A 4 22.73 19.47 -65.09
CA SER A 4 24.01 20.26 -65.04
C SER A 4 23.98 21.57 -64.20
N THR A 5 25.02 22.06 -63.49
CA THR A 5 26.39 21.56 -63.22
C THR A 5 27.14 22.42 -62.17
N SER A 6 28.20 21.85 -61.58
CA SER A 6 29.51 22.46 -61.23
C SER A 6 29.71 23.23 -59.90
N ALA A 7 30.93 23.40 -59.36
CA ALA A 7 32.12 22.51 -59.28
C ALA A 7 33.29 23.18 -58.51
N ARG A 8 34.03 22.39 -57.68
CA ARG A 8 35.48 22.53 -57.35
C ARG A 8 35.94 23.85 -56.65
N ALA A 9 37.13 23.95 -56.02
CA ALA A 9 38.02 22.95 -55.38
C ALA A 9 39.01 23.64 -54.40
N SER A 10 39.70 22.81 -53.63
CA SER A 10 40.79 23.03 -52.65
C SER A 10 41.84 24.13 -52.87
N ARG A 11 42.45 24.59 -51.76
CA ARG A 11 43.92 24.52 -51.52
C ARG A 11 44.35 24.78 -50.06
N LEU A 12 45.51 24.23 -49.67
CA LEU A 12 46.27 24.52 -48.44
C LEU A 12 47.42 25.51 -48.72
N VAL A 13 48.09 26.06 -47.67
CA VAL A 13 49.57 25.94 -47.40
C VAL A 13 50.18 27.05 -46.48
N ARG A 14 50.67 26.61 -45.30
CA ARG A 14 51.88 26.99 -44.51
C ARG A 14 52.24 28.43 -44.01
N ARG A 15 52.39 28.50 -42.67
CA ARG A 15 53.58 28.91 -41.84
C ARG A 15 54.30 30.27 -42.03
N ARG A 16 54.40 31.02 -40.92
CA ARG A 16 55.64 31.36 -40.13
C ARG A 16 55.22 31.45 -38.64
N VAL A 17 55.96 31.13 -37.57
CA VAL A 17 57.39 30.82 -37.26
C VAL A 17 58.28 32.02 -36.88
N ALA A 18 58.72 32.02 -35.60
CA ALA A 18 59.77 32.82 -34.95
C ALA A 18 60.38 32.00 -33.77
N THR A 19 61.50 32.40 -33.16
CA THR A 19 62.31 31.52 -32.27
C THR A 19 63.19 32.22 -31.21
N GLY A 20 63.29 31.65 -29.99
CA GLY A 20 64.32 31.99 -28.96
C GLY A 20 63.79 31.83 -27.51
N ALA A 21 64.57 31.48 -26.48
CA ALA A 21 65.99 31.05 -26.39
C ALA A 21 66.18 30.11 -25.16
N ALA A 22 67.38 29.57 -24.91
CA ALA A 22 67.59 28.50 -23.90
C ALA A 22 68.93 28.56 -23.13
N ALA A 23 68.92 28.13 -21.85
CA ALA A 23 70.06 27.68 -21.01
C ALA A 23 69.55 27.17 -19.62
N ALA A 24 70.31 26.47 -18.76
CA ALA A 24 71.22 25.33 -18.95
C ALA A 24 71.63 24.68 -17.59
N ILE A 25 71.36 23.38 -17.41
CA ILE A 25 72.10 22.32 -16.67
C ILE A 25 72.62 22.57 -15.21
N PHE A 26 72.20 21.69 -14.28
CA PHE A 26 72.94 20.96 -13.20
C PHE A 26 71.96 20.61 -12.04
N GLY A 27 71.94 19.44 -11.39
CA GLY A 27 72.73 18.20 -11.52
C GLY A 27 72.06 17.02 -10.79
N LEU A 28 72.82 15.97 -10.43
CA LEU A 28 72.45 14.70 -9.75
C LEU A 28 71.31 14.82 -8.69
N GLY A 29 70.42 13.85 -8.47
CA GLY A 29 70.22 12.54 -9.13
C GLY A 29 69.86 11.41 -8.14
N VAL A 30 68.89 10.56 -8.47
CA VAL A 30 68.61 9.21 -7.91
C VAL A 30 67.53 8.56 -8.79
N ALA A 31 67.58 7.24 -9.01
CA ALA A 31 66.54 6.53 -9.76
C ALA A 31 65.37 6.12 -8.86
N LEU A 32 64.17 6.64 -9.15
CA LEU A 32 62.89 6.14 -8.65
C LEU A 32 61.96 5.94 -9.85
N SER A 33 61.35 4.77 -9.95
CA SER A 33 60.49 4.38 -11.07
C SER A 33 59.10 5.02 -10.97
N GLY A 34 59.05 6.33 -11.23
CA GLY A 34 57.79 7.07 -11.36
C GLY A 34 57.04 6.66 -12.61
N GLY A 35 56.22 5.61 -12.51
CA GLY A 35 55.22 5.32 -13.53
C GLY A 35 54.26 6.50 -13.67
N LEU A 36 53.97 6.91 -14.90
CA LEU A 36 52.91 7.88 -15.18
C LEU A 36 51.56 7.23 -14.91
N THR A 37 51.14 7.24 -13.65
CA THR A 37 49.76 6.99 -13.26
C THR A 37 48.90 8.10 -13.85
N THR A 38 48.34 7.87 -15.03
CA THR A 38 47.13 8.56 -15.45
C THR A 38 46.12 8.33 -14.34
N ALA A 39 45.73 9.38 -13.62
CA ALA A 39 44.66 9.28 -12.64
C ALA A 39 43.43 8.76 -13.40
N ALA A 40 43.00 7.54 -13.10
CA ALA A 40 41.74 7.05 -13.58
C ALA A 40 40.67 7.95 -12.95
N SER A 41 39.96 8.73 -13.77
CA SER A 41 38.73 9.37 -13.31
C SER A 41 37.86 8.27 -12.73
N ALA A 42 37.45 8.42 -11.47
CA ALA A 42 36.39 7.59 -10.93
C ALA A 42 35.19 7.72 -11.89
N ALA A 43 34.62 6.59 -12.30
CA ALA A 43 33.37 6.62 -13.04
C ALA A 43 32.30 7.25 -12.12
N ASP A 44 31.47 8.12 -12.68
CA ASP A 44 30.38 8.74 -11.92
C ASP A 44 29.49 7.65 -11.31
N ALA A 45 29.10 7.84 -10.05
CA ALA A 45 28.29 6.88 -9.33
C ALA A 45 26.94 6.67 -10.02
N THR A 46 26.44 5.43 -10.04
CA THR A 46 25.15 5.13 -10.68
C THR A 46 24.03 5.89 -9.98
N SER A 47 23.33 6.73 -10.75
CA SER A 47 22.22 7.56 -10.27
C SER A 47 20.90 6.86 -10.51
N TYR A 48 19.94 7.10 -9.59
CA TYR A 48 18.60 6.53 -9.63
C TYR A 48 17.55 7.64 -9.74
N SER A 49 16.59 7.49 -10.64
CA SER A 49 15.48 8.43 -10.89
C SER A 49 14.19 7.67 -11.22
N GLY A 50 13.07 8.37 -11.41
CA GLY A 50 11.78 7.73 -11.75
C GLY A 50 11.27 6.71 -10.73
N ILE A 51 11.77 6.73 -9.49
CA ILE A 51 11.42 5.72 -8.47
C ILE A 51 9.92 5.84 -8.16
N VAL A 52 9.19 4.74 -8.32
CA VAL A 52 7.75 4.61 -8.08
C VAL A 52 7.44 3.28 -7.40
N LEU A 53 6.45 3.29 -6.50
CA LEU A 53 5.87 2.14 -5.83
C LEU A 53 4.59 1.74 -6.56
N GLY A 54 4.51 0.50 -7.05
CA GLY A 54 3.36 -0.07 -7.73
C GLY A 54 2.66 -1.17 -6.90
N VAL A 55 1.42 -1.50 -7.28
CA VAL A 55 0.71 -2.67 -6.74
C VAL A 55 1.48 -3.97 -7.02
N GLY A 56 1.43 -4.91 -6.08
CA GLY A 56 1.85 -6.30 -6.31
C GLY A 56 0.67 -7.17 -6.76
N ALA A 57 0.86 -8.49 -6.84
CA ALA A 57 -0.25 -9.39 -7.17
C ALA A 57 -1.32 -9.48 -6.07
N ASN A 58 -0.95 -9.13 -4.83
CA ASN A 58 -1.83 -8.96 -3.67
C ASN A 58 -1.19 -8.07 -2.57
N GLU A 59 -1.88 -7.90 -1.45
CA GLU A 59 -1.50 -7.06 -0.29
C GLU A 59 -0.12 -7.41 0.25
N THR A 60 0.28 -8.70 0.19
CA THR A 60 1.58 -9.21 0.67
C THR A 60 2.77 -8.79 -0.21
N GLN A 61 2.50 -8.11 -1.33
CA GLN A 61 3.48 -7.74 -2.35
C GLN A 61 3.43 -6.25 -2.69
N ARG A 62 4.56 -5.70 -3.12
CA ARG A 62 4.67 -4.37 -3.75
C ARG A 62 5.73 -4.41 -4.85
N ILE A 63 5.52 -3.73 -5.96
CA ILE A 63 6.53 -3.60 -7.02
C ILE A 63 7.23 -2.25 -6.84
N VAL A 64 8.54 -2.20 -6.99
CA VAL A 64 9.27 -0.92 -7.12
C VAL A 64 9.85 -0.86 -8.52
N THR A 65 9.63 0.23 -9.25
CA THR A 65 10.22 0.49 -10.58
C THR A 65 11.06 1.77 -10.53
N TRP A 66 12.18 1.81 -11.25
CA TRP A 66 13.08 2.98 -11.32
C TRP A 66 13.93 3.00 -12.60
N TYR A 67 14.46 4.19 -12.92
CA TYR A 67 15.52 4.38 -13.90
C TYR A 67 16.90 4.40 -13.22
N SER A 68 17.90 3.93 -13.94
CA SER A 68 19.30 3.81 -13.54
C SER A 68 20.23 4.30 -14.66
N SER A 69 21.25 5.09 -14.34
CA SER A 69 22.22 5.55 -15.34
C SER A 69 23.25 4.50 -15.79
N GLY A 70 23.33 3.35 -15.11
CA GLY A 70 24.35 2.33 -15.35
C GLY A 70 23.82 0.89 -15.27
N ASP A 71 24.38 0.01 -16.11
CA ASP A 71 23.98 -1.40 -16.20
C ASP A 71 24.64 -2.26 -15.11
N THR A 72 24.26 -2.03 -13.87
CA THR A 72 24.75 -2.80 -12.72
C THR A 72 23.69 -3.75 -12.18
N ALA A 73 24.14 -4.80 -11.50
CA ALA A 73 23.28 -5.63 -10.65
C ALA A 73 22.81 -4.77 -9.46
N GLN A 74 21.49 -4.65 -9.32
CA GLN A 74 20.84 -3.78 -8.35
C GLN A 74 19.75 -4.56 -7.62
N LYS A 75 19.25 -3.99 -6.53
CA LYS A 75 18.23 -4.59 -5.66
C LYS A 75 17.40 -3.51 -4.97
N VAL A 76 16.20 -3.87 -4.56
CA VAL A 76 15.48 -3.18 -3.48
C VAL A 76 15.99 -3.76 -2.16
N GLN A 77 16.36 -2.91 -1.21
CA GLN A 77 16.52 -3.28 0.19
C GLN A 77 15.33 -2.73 0.99
N VAL A 78 14.74 -3.56 1.85
CA VAL A 78 13.54 -3.22 2.63
C VAL A 78 13.62 -3.80 4.05
N ALA A 79 13.16 -3.02 5.03
CA ALA A 79 13.04 -3.42 6.43
C ALA A 79 11.80 -2.77 7.07
N PRO A 80 11.23 -3.33 8.15
CA PRO A 80 10.24 -2.62 8.96
C PRO A 80 10.81 -1.27 9.42
N THR A 81 10.07 -0.17 9.29
CA THR A 81 10.54 1.17 9.66
C THR A 81 10.97 1.26 11.12
N ALA A 82 10.39 0.43 12.00
CA ALA A 82 10.75 0.32 13.40
C ALA A 82 12.15 -0.26 13.70
N SER A 83 12.83 -0.90 12.73
CA SER A 83 14.22 -1.35 12.86
C SER A 83 15.25 -0.44 12.18
N ILE A 84 14.81 0.67 11.56
CA ILE A 84 15.71 1.70 11.03
C ILE A 84 16.20 2.58 12.18
N VAL A 85 17.52 2.66 12.38
CA VAL A 85 18.14 3.42 13.47
C VAL A 85 19.05 4.50 12.91
N ASN A 86 18.80 5.76 13.27
CA ASN A 86 19.51 6.94 12.74
C ASN A 86 19.52 7.06 11.20
N GLY A 87 18.56 6.42 10.51
CA GLY A 87 18.48 6.37 9.05
C GLY A 87 19.16 5.15 8.41
N GLU A 88 19.90 4.35 9.19
CA GLU A 88 20.56 3.14 8.69
C GLU A 88 19.64 1.91 8.73
N PHE A 89 19.79 1.07 7.71
CA PHE A 89 19.10 -0.22 7.60
C PHE A 89 19.85 -1.28 8.43
N PRO A 90 19.15 -2.22 9.08
CA PRO A 90 19.80 -3.27 9.85
C PRO A 90 20.47 -4.30 8.92
N ALA A 91 21.43 -5.05 9.47
CA ALA A 91 22.25 -6.00 8.70
C ALA A 91 21.47 -7.21 8.15
N ASP A 92 20.26 -7.46 8.65
CA ASP A 92 19.31 -8.48 8.23
C ASP A 92 18.16 -7.94 7.35
N ALA A 93 18.25 -6.67 6.91
CA ALA A 93 17.28 -6.07 5.99
C ALA A 93 17.16 -6.90 4.68
N VAL A 94 15.93 -7.28 4.35
CA VAL A 94 15.61 -8.17 3.23
C VAL A 94 15.91 -7.46 1.91
N THR A 95 16.45 -8.20 0.93
CA THR A 95 16.72 -7.65 -0.41
C THR A 95 16.08 -8.46 -1.52
N PHE A 96 15.54 -7.77 -2.52
CA PHE A 96 14.95 -8.33 -3.73
C PHE A 96 15.76 -7.85 -4.94
N ASP A 97 16.40 -8.77 -5.66
CA ASP A 97 17.23 -8.44 -6.82
C ASP A 97 16.39 -7.90 -7.99
N ALA A 98 16.96 -6.94 -8.72
CA ALA A 98 16.26 -6.19 -9.76
C ALA A 98 16.45 -6.80 -11.15
N THR A 99 15.36 -6.91 -11.89
CA THR A 99 15.34 -7.21 -13.33
C THR A 99 15.03 -5.94 -14.14
N GLY A 100 15.34 -5.94 -15.43
CA GLY A 100 15.15 -4.78 -16.31
C GLY A 100 16.05 -4.82 -17.54
N ALA A 101 16.00 -3.77 -18.34
CA ALA A 101 16.73 -3.67 -19.61
C ALA A 101 17.30 -2.26 -19.84
N ALA A 102 18.03 -2.08 -20.93
CA ALA A 102 18.33 -0.73 -21.45
C ALA A 102 17.02 -0.02 -21.83
N ASN A 103 16.95 1.29 -21.58
CA ASN A 103 15.85 2.12 -22.05
C ASN A 103 15.93 2.29 -23.57
N THR A 104 14.76 2.42 -24.20
CA THR A 104 14.62 2.56 -25.66
C THR A 104 14.07 3.93 -26.06
N SER A 105 13.34 4.58 -25.16
CA SER A 105 12.87 5.96 -25.31
C SER A 105 13.91 7.00 -24.88
N THR A 106 14.84 6.62 -24.01
CA THR A 106 15.86 7.49 -23.40
C THR A 106 17.14 6.72 -23.10
N THR A 107 18.19 7.40 -22.62
CA THR A 107 19.44 6.77 -22.19
C THR A 107 19.33 6.14 -20.80
N GLY A 108 20.18 5.16 -20.52
CA GLY A 108 20.20 4.45 -19.24
C GLY A 108 19.35 3.18 -19.28
N PHE A 109 18.87 2.75 -18.12
CA PHE A 109 18.29 1.43 -17.90
C PHE A 109 17.08 1.51 -16.99
N ASN A 110 16.03 0.77 -17.30
CA ASN A 110 14.92 0.51 -16.37
C ASN A 110 15.31 -0.65 -15.44
N ARG A 111 14.70 -0.64 -14.26
CA ARG A 111 14.81 -1.66 -13.24
C ARG A 111 13.48 -1.79 -12.50
N HIS A 112 13.13 -3.02 -12.14
CA HIS A 112 12.02 -3.31 -11.24
C HIS A 112 12.38 -4.49 -10.32
N ALA A 113 11.76 -4.54 -9.15
CA ALA A 113 11.76 -5.72 -8.29
C ALA A 113 10.45 -5.84 -7.51
N THR A 114 9.98 -7.06 -7.31
CA THR A 114 8.79 -7.35 -6.50
C THR A 114 9.21 -7.67 -5.07
N ILE A 115 8.87 -6.79 -4.13
CA ILE A 115 8.88 -7.06 -2.70
C ILE A 115 7.76 -8.07 -2.42
N THR A 116 8.05 -9.12 -1.64
CA THR A 116 7.07 -10.15 -1.27
C THR A 116 7.15 -10.48 0.23
N ASN A 117 6.19 -11.27 0.73
CA ASN A 117 6.12 -11.72 2.12
C ASN A 117 5.94 -10.58 3.15
N LEU A 118 5.42 -9.43 2.72
CA LEU A 118 5.03 -8.34 3.61
C LEU A 118 4.03 -8.84 4.66
N LYS A 119 4.03 -8.19 5.82
CA LYS A 119 3.10 -8.44 6.93
C LYS A 119 2.08 -7.32 6.99
N GLU A 120 0.90 -7.64 7.47
CA GLU A 120 -0.17 -6.69 7.80
C GLU A 120 0.31 -5.61 8.79
N ASN A 121 -0.40 -4.50 8.83
CA ASN A 121 -0.31 -3.44 9.84
C ASN A 121 1.12 -2.86 10.08
N THR A 122 2.02 -3.01 9.10
CA THR A 122 3.47 -2.77 9.25
C THR A 122 3.94 -1.60 8.39
N GLY A 123 4.62 -0.64 9.01
CA GLY A 123 5.38 0.38 8.29
C GLY A 123 6.70 -0.20 7.77
N TYR A 124 7.01 0.01 6.49
CA TYR A 124 8.21 -0.45 5.82
C TYR A 124 9.00 0.71 5.24
N SER A 125 10.32 0.68 5.40
CA SER A 125 11.26 1.58 4.73
C SER A 125 12.03 0.81 3.67
N TYR A 126 12.23 1.40 2.49
CA TYR A 126 12.93 0.78 1.36
C TYR A 126 13.84 1.76 0.62
N ARG A 127 14.88 1.22 -0.04
CA ARG A 127 15.78 1.96 -0.93
C ARG A 127 16.21 1.08 -2.11
N VAL A 128 16.54 1.69 -3.25
CA VAL A 128 16.99 0.99 -4.46
C VAL A 128 18.47 1.23 -4.71
N GLY A 129 19.15 0.29 -5.35
CA GLY A 129 20.53 0.47 -5.81
C GLY A 129 21.41 -0.75 -5.57
N SER A 130 22.64 -0.51 -5.13
CA SER A 130 23.66 -1.53 -4.91
C SER A 130 24.49 -1.23 -3.66
N GLU A 131 25.28 -2.18 -3.18
CA GLU A 131 26.09 -1.97 -1.98
C GLU A 131 27.04 -0.77 -2.12
N GLY A 132 27.11 0.07 -1.09
CA GLY A 132 27.83 1.35 -1.11
C GLY A 132 27.25 2.46 -2.00
N ASN A 133 26.16 2.22 -2.75
CA ASN A 133 25.51 3.20 -3.62
C ASN A 133 23.99 2.98 -3.68
N TRP A 134 23.28 3.62 -2.76
CA TRP A 134 21.84 3.51 -2.57
C TRP A 134 21.11 4.83 -2.87
N SER A 135 19.84 4.75 -3.25
CA SER A 135 18.93 5.90 -3.28
C SER A 135 18.68 6.46 -1.87
N THR A 136 18.07 7.64 -1.80
CA THR A 136 17.28 8.04 -0.64
C THR A 136 16.31 6.93 -0.24
N ALA A 137 16.08 6.75 1.06
CA ALA A 137 15.09 5.80 1.56
C ALA A 137 13.69 6.40 1.55
N TYR A 138 12.73 5.63 1.06
CA TYR A 138 11.30 5.94 1.07
C TYR A 138 10.58 5.01 2.05
N ALA A 139 9.31 5.28 2.35
CA ALA A 139 8.53 4.46 3.27
C ALA A 139 7.07 4.34 2.85
N PHE A 140 6.51 3.14 3.02
CA PHE A 140 5.10 2.82 2.82
C PHE A 140 4.56 2.07 4.04
N LYS A 141 3.24 1.87 4.09
CA LYS A 141 2.59 1.07 5.15
C LYS A 141 1.65 0.02 4.55
N THR A 142 1.62 -1.17 5.14
CA THR A 142 0.53 -2.13 5.00
C THR A 142 -0.52 -1.92 6.10
N GLN A 143 -1.80 -2.02 5.76
CA GLN A 143 -2.88 -2.11 6.75
C GLN A 143 -3.14 -3.59 7.08
N ASP A 144 -4.27 -3.88 7.72
CA ASP A 144 -4.84 -5.23 7.75
C ASP A 144 -5.00 -5.78 6.32
N PHE A 145 -4.75 -7.07 6.12
CA PHE A 145 -4.89 -7.71 4.81
C PHE A 145 -6.32 -8.18 4.50
N GLU A 146 -7.23 -8.12 5.48
CA GLU A 146 -8.66 -8.39 5.30
C GLU A 146 -9.52 -7.13 5.53
N GLY A 147 -10.82 -7.25 5.25
CA GLY A 147 -11.85 -6.25 5.58
C GLY A 147 -11.83 -4.94 4.77
N ASP A 148 -12.68 -4.02 5.19
CA ASP A 148 -12.91 -2.72 4.56
C ASP A 148 -11.62 -1.93 4.27
N TYR A 149 -11.54 -1.31 3.09
CA TYR A 149 -10.45 -0.41 2.71
C TYR A 149 -10.93 0.71 1.79
N ASP A 150 -10.08 1.72 1.57
CA ASP A 150 -10.34 2.82 0.63
C ASP A 150 -9.21 2.88 -0.41
N PHE A 151 -9.56 3.11 -1.68
CA PHE A 151 -8.62 3.47 -2.75
C PHE A 151 -9.01 4.80 -3.41
N LEU A 152 -8.05 5.43 -4.09
CA LEU A 152 -8.23 6.72 -4.77
C LEU A 152 -7.95 6.59 -6.26
N PHE A 153 -8.91 6.98 -7.09
CA PHE A 153 -8.86 6.94 -8.56
C PHE A 153 -8.72 8.35 -9.15
N PHE A 154 -7.81 8.50 -10.13
CA PHE A 154 -7.44 9.80 -10.70
C PHE A 154 -7.52 9.78 -12.22
N GLY A 155 -8.32 10.67 -12.81
CA GLY A 155 -8.39 10.87 -14.26
C GLY A 155 -7.28 11.77 -14.77
N ASP A 156 -6.73 11.44 -15.93
CA ASP A 156 -6.01 12.30 -16.86
C ASP A 156 -5.14 13.42 -16.21
N PRO A 157 -4.04 13.07 -15.51
CA PRO A 157 -3.02 14.05 -15.14
C PRO A 157 -2.39 14.72 -16.37
N GLN A 158 -2.26 13.97 -17.48
CA GLN A 158 -1.83 14.36 -18.82
C GLN A 158 -0.79 15.49 -18.80
N ILE A 159 0.33 15.23 -18.13
CA ILE A 159 1.32 16.26 -17.83
C ILE A 159 1.90 16.81 -19.14
N GLY A 160 1.75 18.11 -19.36
CA GLY A 160 2.11 18.81 -20.58
C GLY A 160 0.92 19.22 -21.45
N SER A 161 -0.30 18.75 -21.21
CA SER A 161 -1.46 19.01 -22.09
C SER A 161 -1.87 20.48 -22.12
N SER A 162 -1.64 21.24 -21.03
CA SER A 162 -1.85 22.68 -21.07
C SER A 162 -0.82 23.40 -21.95
N GLY A 163 0.34 22.77 -22.20
CA GLY A 163 1.55 23.39 -22.72
C GLY A 163 2.40 24.10 -21.64
N ASP A 164 2.26 23.75 -20.36
CA ASP A 164 3.12 24.23 -19.24
C ASP A 164 3.26 23.12 -18.19
N VAL A 165 4.28 22.28 -18.40
CA VAL A 165 4.61 21.12 -17.56
C VAL A 165 4.74 21.48 -16.08
N ALA A 166 5.25 22.67 -15.75
CA ALA A 166 5.44 23.08 -14.36
C ALA A 166 4.12 23.39 -13.64
N LYS A 167 3.11 23.91 -14.35
CA LYS A 167 1.77 24.11 -13.79
C LYS A 167 0.98 22.81 -13.69
N ASP A 168 1.07 21.97 -14.72
CA ASP A 168 0.44 20.65 -14.73
C ASP A 168 0.99 19.80 -13.57
N GLN A 169 2.31 19.83 -13.35
CA GLN A 169 2.99 19.22 -12.19
C GLN A 169 2.49 19.80 -10.86
N ALA A 170 2.35 21.13 -10.74
CA ALA A 170 1.89 21.76 -9.51
C ALA A 170 0.44 21.37 -9.16
N GLY A 171 -0.45 21.30 -10.16
CA GLY A 171 -1.83 20.83 -10.00
C GLY A 171 -1.91 19.36 -9.58
N TRP A 172 -1.11 18.49 -10.22
CA TRP A 172 -1.04 17.07 -9.89
C TRP A 172 -0.45 16.81 -8.49
N ALA A 173 0.67 17.46 -8.17
CA ALA A 173 1.32 17.33 -6.86
C ALA A 173 0.42 17.82 -5.72
N GLU A 174 -0.34 18.90 -5.93
CA GLU A 174 -1.35 19.32 -4.96
C GLU A 174 -2.50 18.33 -4.85
N THR A 175 -2.98 17.76 -5.96
CA THR A 175 -4.08 16.78 -5.93
C THR A 175 -3.70 15.54 -5.13
N LEU A 176 -2.54 14.93 -5.39
CA LEU A 176 -2.04 13.81 -4.59
C LEU A 176 -1.84 14.20 -3.12
N ARG A 177 -1.21 15.36 -2.86
CA ARG A 177 -0.98 15.88 -1.50
C ARG A 177 -2.30 16.04 -0.74
N TYR A 178 -3.33 16.61 -1.35
CA TYR A 178 -4.62 16.79 -0.70
C TYR A 178 -5.33 15.44 -0.48
N ALA A 179 -5.44 14.63 -1.53
CA ALA A 179 -6.23 13.40 -1.51
C ALA A 179 -5.72 12.38 -0.48
N THR A 180 -4.40 12.20 -0.35
CA THR A 180 -3.82 11.30 0.67
C THR A 180 -3.80 11.94 2.07
N THR A 181 -3.67 13.26 2.21
CA THR A 181 -3.81 13.93 3.53
C THR A 181 -5.24 13.83 4.06
N ALA A 182 -6.24 13.93 3.18
CA ALA A 182 -7.66 13.77 3.54
C ALA A 182 -8.03 12.30 3.81
N ASN A 183 -7.31 11.34 3.22
CA ASN A 183 -7.55 9.91 3.35
C ASN A 183 -6.29 9.17 3.85
N PRO A 184 -5.83 9.41 5.10
CA PRO A 184 -4.55 8.89 5.59
C PRO A 184 -4.49 7.35 5.68
N ASN A 185 -5.64 6.67 5.59
CA ASN A 185 -5.75 5.21 5.59
C ASN A 185 -5.87 4.59 4.19
N VAL A 186 -5.84 5.38 3.10
CA VAL A 186 -5.89 4.86 1.71
C VAL A 186 -4.81 3.80 1.48
N GLU A 187 -5.18 2.70 0.83
CA GLU A 187 -4.27 1.57 0.63
C GLU A 187 -3.59 1.55 -0.74
N MET A 188 -4.20 2.15 -1.77
CA MET A 188 -3.62 2.30 -3.11
C MET A 188 -4.17 3.51 -3.88
N LEU A 189 -3.41 3.91 -4.89
CA LEU A 189 -3.77 4.90 -5.90
C LEU A 189 -4.02 4.15 -7.22
N VAL A 190 -5.04 4.55 -7.98
CA VAL A 190 -5.40 3.97 -9.27
C VAL A 190 -5.46 5.10 -10.29
N SER A 191 -4.82 4.94 -11.44
CA SER A 191 -4.82 5.91 -12.54
C SER A 191 -5.85 5.56 -13.60
N GLY A 192 -6.50 6.55 -14.21
CA GLY A 192 -7.31 6.38 -15.43
C GLY A 192 -6.47 6.35 -16.73
N GLY A 193 -5.14 6.42 -16.64
CA GLY A 193 -4.24 6.58 -17.78
C GLY A 193 -3.97 8.04 -18.12
N ASP A 194 -3.29 8.25 -19.25
CA ASP A 194 -2.78 9.54 -19.72
C ASP A 194 -2.01 10.28 -18.63
N HIS A 195 -0.90 9.68 -18.22
CA HIS A 195 0.01 10.27 -17.24
C HIS A 195 0.76 11.47 -17.83
N VAL A 196 1.12 11.37 -19.11
CA VAL A 196 1.85 12.40 -19.86
C VAL A 196 1.14 12.76 -21.16
N GLU A 197 1.32 13.99 -21.65
CA GLU A 197 0.80 14.43 -22.96
C GLU A 197 1.54 13.78 -24.15
N SER A 198 2.73 13.22 -23.94
CA SER A 198 3.55 12.66 -25.02
C SER A 198 4.41 11.50 -24.53
N ALA A 199 4.00 10.27 -24.81
CA ALA A 199 4.58 8.99 -24.42
C ALA A 199 6.07 8.94 -24.01
N ASN A 200 6.98 9.47 -24.84
CA ASN A 200 8.44 9.38 -24.62
C ASN A 200 9.07 10.69 -24.13
N ASN A 201 8.29 11.66 -23.67
CA ASN A 201 8.79 12.93 -23.16
C ASN A 201 9.17 12.78 -21.67
N GLU A 202 10.40 12.39 -21.40
CA GLU A 202 10.88 12.15 -20.03
C GLU A 202 10.74 13.39 -19.11
N ALA A 203 10.72 14.62 -19.65
CA ALA A 203 10.45 15.82 -18.83
C ALA A 203 9.00 15.92 -18.34
N GLN A 204 8.05 15.25 -19.01
CA GLN A 204 6.67 15.08 -18.52
C GLN A 204 6.60 13.91 -17.52
N TRP A 205 7.38 12.85 -17.71
CA TRP A 205 7.49 11.74 -16.75
C TRP A 205 8.14 12.15 -15.43
N ASP A 206 9.27 12.87 -15.46
CA ASP A 206 9.91 13.44 -14.26
C ASP A 206 8.94 14.33 -13.47
N ALA A 207 8.09 15.07 -14.18
CA ALA A 207 7.06 15.93 -13.60
C ALA A 207 5.85 15.14 -13.04
N PHE A 208 5.37 14.12 -13.74
CA PHE A 208 4.34 13.19 -13.24
C PHE A 208 4.81 12.43 -11.99
N LEU A 209 6.04 11.94 -12.01
CA LEU A 209 6.67 11.15 -10.95
C LEU A 209 7.27 12.01 -9.82
N ALA A 210 7.22 13.34 -9.91
CA ALA A 210 7.77 14.20 -8.87
C ALA A 210 7.17 13.97 -7.46
N PRO A 211 5.85 13.78 -7.26
CA PRO A 211 5.25 13.69 -5.92
C PRO A 211 5.64 12.42 -5.15
N ASP A 212 6.17 12.57 -3.94
CA ASP A 212 6.61 11.44 -3.10
C ASP A 212 5.47 10.51 -2.66
N GLN A 213 4.19 10.91 -2.81
CA GLN A 213 3.04 10.02 -2.62
C GLN A 213 3.15 8.75 -3.50
N LEU A 214 3.72 8.87 -4.71
CA LEU A 214 3.99 7.76 -5.63
C LEU A 214 5.12 6.82 -5.16
N ARG A 215 5.70 7.08 -3.97
CA ARG A 215 6.71 6.26 -3.27
C ARG A 215 6.24 5.80 -1.89
N GLN A 216 5.04 6.22 -1.50
CA GLN A 216 4.42 5.97 -0.18
C GLN A 216 3.17 5.10 -0.30
N TYR A 217 2.44 5.23 -1.41
CA TYR A 217 1.25 4.48 -1.75
C TYR A 217 1.48 3.75 -3.08
N PRO A 218 1.05 2.47 -3.22
CA PRO A 218 1.18 1.76 -4.47
C PRO A 218 0.26 2.34 -5.55
N LEU A 219 0.80 2.53 -6.75
CA LEU A 219 0.07 2.90 -7.95
C LEU A 219 -0.34 1.64 -8.74
N ALA A 220 -1.63 1.53 -9.06
CA ALA A 220 -2.11 0.77 -10.22
C ALA A 220 -2.22 1.74 -11.40
N ALA A 221 -1.37 1.56 -12.41
CA ALA A 221 -1.29 2.44 -13.56
C ALA A 221 -1.99 1.82 -14.77
N THR A 222 -3.11 2.37 -15.21
CA THR A 222 -3.71 2.11 -16.52
C THR A 222 -2.91 2.82 -17.62
N ILE A 223 -2.98 2.36 -18.87
CA ILE A 223 -2.31 3.00 -20.01
C ILE A 223 -3.28 3.84 -20.87
N GLY A 224 -2.97 5.13 -21.05
CA GLY A 224 -3.77 6.04 -21.90
C GLY A 224 -3.27 6.19 -23.35
N ASN A 225 -4.02 6.93 -24.17
CA ASN A 225 -3.68 7.09 -25.60
C ASN A 225 -2.55 8.10 -25.88
N HIS A 226 -2.20 8.96 -24.92
CA HIS A 226 -0.97 9.74 -24.96
C HIS A 226 0.23 8.96 -24.39
N ASP A 227 0.02 7.97 -23.52
CA ASP A 227 1.06 7.07 -22.99
C ASP A 227 1.53 6.02 -24.02
N VAL A 228 0.59 5.45 -24.80
CA VAL A 228 0.82 4.30 -25.72
C VAL A 228 1.68 4.61 -26.95
N GLY A 229 2.14 5.85 -27.12
CA GLY A 229 2.93 6.30 -28.29
C GLY A 229 4.39 5.82 -28.33
N GLY A 230 4.86 5.10 -27.31
CA GLY A 230 6.25 4.68 -27.17
C GLY A 230 6.44 3.71 -26.00
N LYS A 231 7.64 3.65 -25.40
CA LYS A 231 7.98 2.65 -24.37
C LYS A 231 8.16 3.19 -22.94
N SER A 232 8.19 4.50 -22.71
CA SER A 232 8.50 5.03 -21.37
C SER A 232 7.49 4.61 -20.30
N TRP A 233 6.20 4.45 -20.65
CA TRP A 233 5.19 3.92 -19.73
C TRP A 233 5.57 2.52 -19.20
N GLU A 234 6.01 1.58 -20.06
CA GLU A 234 6.46 0.24 -19.61
C GLU A 234 7.79 0.28 -18.85
N GLN A 235 8.59 1.32 -19.08
CA GLN A 235 9.91 1.48 -18.47
C GLN A 235 9.80 2.15 -17.09
N HIS A 236 8.76 2.96 -16.86
CA HIS A 236 8.38 3.54 -15.55
C HIS A 236 7.39 2.66 -14.75
N HIS A 237 6.59 1.82 -15.40
CA HIS A 237 5.55 1.01 -14.74
C HIS A 237 5.68 -0.49 -15.06
N PHE A 238 6.30 -1.23 -14.14
CA PHE A 238 6.16 -2.69 -14.09
C PHE A 238 4.94 -3.09 -13.25
N THR A 239 4.12 -3.99 -13.80
CA THR A 239 2.77 -4.34 -13.31
C THR A 239 2.67 -5.85 -12.98
N PRO A 240 1.82 -6.27 -12.03
CA PRO A 240 1.63 -7.68 -11.69
C PRO A 240 0.93 -8.45 -12.81
N ASN A 241 1.07 -9.79 -12.85
CA ASN A 241 0.29 -10.73 -13.67
C ASN A 241 0.02 -10.35 -15.16
N THR A 242 0.88 -9.54 -15.77
CA THR A 242 0.57 -8.86 -17.02
C THR A 242 0.77 -9.75 -18.24
N ASP A 243 -0.24 -9.86 -19.10
CA ASP A 243 -0.12 -10.51 -20.39
C ASP A 243 0.39 -9.51 -21.43
N ARG A 244 1.65 -9.71 -21.86
CA ARG A 244 2.34 -8.88 -22.86
C ARG A 244 2.17 -9.42 -24.29
N SER A 245 1.17 -10.27 -24.55
CA SER A 245 0.85 -10.75 -25.90
C SER A 245 0.51 -9.59 -26.84
N SER A 246 0.94 -9.66 -28.10
CA SER A 246 0.80 -8.57 -29.08
C SER A 246 -0.64 -8.18 -29.43
N GLN A 247 -1.63 -8.99 -29.03
CA GLN A 247 -3.05 -8.66 -29.14
C GLN A 247 -3.54 -7.59 -28.14
N TYR A 248 -2.72 -7.20 -27.16
CA TYR A 248 -3.04 -6.12 -26.20
C TYR A 248 -2.22 -4.86 -26.47
N TYR A 249 -1.85 -4.63 -27.73
CA TYR A 249 -1.01 -3.50 -28.16
C TYR A 249 -1.64 -2.75 -29.35
N ASN A 250 -1.33 -1.46 -29.48
CA ASN A 250 -1.67 -0.64 -30.63
C ASN A 250 -0.58 -0.78 -31.72
N GLY A 251 -0.39 -1.99 -32.25
CA GLY A 251 0.69 -2.31 -33.19
C GLY A 251 1.91 -2.97 -32.52
N ASP A 252 3.12 -2.63 -32.96
CA ASP A 252 4.35 -3.35 -32.62
C ASP A 252 4.76 -3.21 -31.13
N SER A 253 4.65 -4.30 -30.38
CA SER A 253 5.02 -4.40 -28.97
C SER A 253 6.54 -4.33 -28.72
N ALA A 254 7.39 -4.29 -29.74
CA ALA A 254 8.80 -3.91 -29.58
C ALA A 254 9.00 -2.40 -29.42
N THR A 255 8.09 -1.57 -29.96
CA THR A 255 8.24 -0.10 -30.02
C THR A 255 7.20 0.69 -29.22
N ARG A 256 6.10 0.05 -28.81
CA ARG A 256 4.98 0.67 -28.07
C ARG A 256 4.64 -0.08 -26.79
N SER A 257 4.13 0.62 -25.78
CA SER A 257 3.64 0.06 -24.53
C SER A 257 2.24 -0.56 -24.67
N GLY A 258 1.88 -1.45 -23.75
CA GLY A 258 0.59 -2.16 -23.73
C GLY A 258 0.64 -3.42 -22.86
N GLY A 259 -0.30 -4.33 -23.09
CA GLY A 259 -0.57 -5.47 -22.22
C GLY A 259 -1.72 -5.22 -21.26
N ASP A 260 -2.45 -6.28 -20.91
CA ASP A 260 -3.53 -6.27 -19.93
C ASP A 260 -3.04 -6.93 -18.63
N PHE A 261 -3.50 -6.48 -17.45
CA PHE A 261 -3.08 -7.01 -16.16
C PHE A 261 -4.21 -7.18 -15.15
N TRP A 262 -3.95 -7.93 -14.07
CA TRP A 262 -4.90 -8.11 -12.97
C TRP A 262 -4.19 -8.31 -11.63
N TYR A 263 -4.89 -8.03 -10.53
CA TYR A 263 -4.47 -8.33 -9.17
C TYR A 263 -5.70 -8.50 -8.28
N VAL A 264 -5.56 -9.26 -7.19
CA VAL A 264 -6.58 -9.31 -6.13
C VAL A 264 -6.07 -8.43 -4.99
N TYR A 265 -6.90 -7.55 -4.47
CA TYR A 265 -6.59 -6.76 -3.26
C TYR A 265 -7.74 -6.89 -2.27
N LYS A 266 -7.53 -7.69 -1.22
CA LYS A 266 -8.55 -8.16 -0.29
C LYS A 266 -9.73 -8.79 -1.06
N ASP A 267 -10.97 -8.45 -0.68
CA ASP A 267 -12.22 -8.88 -1.32
C ASP A 267 -12.45 -8.35 -2.76
N THR A 268 -11.43 -7.88 -3.50
CA THR A 268 -11.61 -7.22 -4.80
C THR A 268 -10.64 -7.73 -5.87
N LEU A 269 -11.20 -8.23 -6.98
CA LEU A 269 -10.48 -8.53 -8.21
C LEU A 269 -10.43 -7.27 -9.08
N PHE A 270 -9.23 -6.73 -9.29
CA PHE A 270 -8.98 -5.65 -10.23
C PHE A 270 -8.45 -6.22 -11.54
N ILE A 271 -9.01 -5.75 -12.66
CA ILE A 271 -8.55 -6.09 -14.01
C ILE A 271 -8.39 -4.79 -14.80
N ASP A 272 -7.20 -4.58 -15.36
CA ASP A 272 -6.81 -3.40 -16.13
C ASP A 272 -6.55 -3.82 -17.57
N ILE A 273 -7.20 -3.16 -18.54
CA ILE A 273 -7.08 -3.51 -19.96
C ILE A 273 -6.58 -2.33 -20.80
N ASN A 274 -5.64 -2.62 -21.70
CA ASN A 274 -5.10 -1.63 -22.63
C ASN A 274 -6.09 -1.34 -23.76
N SER A 275 -7.12 -0.54 -23.46
CA SER A 275 -8.12 -0.04 -24.42
C SER A 275 -7.54 0.73 -25.62
N ASN A 276 -6.23 0.95 -25.70
CA ASN A 276 -5.57 1.41 -26.92
C ASN A 276 -5.39 0.30 -27.97
N SER A 277 -5.59 -0.99 -27.65
CA SER A 277 -5.61 -2.01 -28.70
C SER A 277 -6.90 -1.92 -29.52
N TYR A 278 -6.76 -2.15 -30.83
CA TYR A 278 -7.84 -2.07 -31.81
C TYR A 278 -7.64 -3.17 -32.84
N VAL A 279 -8.75 -3.69 -33.38
CA VAL A 279 -8.73 -4.59 -34.53
C VAL A 279 -8.17 -3.82 -35.75
N ASN A 280 -7.22 -4.41 -36.49
CA ASN A 280 -6.71 -3.80 -37.71
C ASN A 280 -7.84 -3.70 -38.76
N PRO A 281 -8.28 -2.49 -39.16
CA PRO A 281 -9.40 -2.32 -40.09
C PRO A 281 -9.08 -2.78 -41.52
N THR A 282 -7.82 -3.13 -41.81
CA THR A 282 -7.36 -3.58 -43.14
C THR A 282 -7.62 -5.06 -43.40
N ASP A 283 -7.48 -5.91 -42.36
CA ASP A 283 -7.46 -7.37 -42.49
C ASP A 283 -8.12 -8.13 -41.33
N GLY A 284 -8.59 -7.43 -40.28
CA GLY A 284 -9.21 -8.04 -39.11
C GLY A 284 -8.24 -8.72 -38.13
N SER A 285 -6.93 -8.54 -38.31
CA SER A 285 -5.91 -9.08 -37.41
C SER A 285 -5.59 -8.15 -36.23
N LEU A 286 -4.89 -8.70 -35.21
CA LEU A 286 -4.57 -8.08 -33.91
C LEU A 286 -5.80 -7.74 -33.04
N GLY A 287 -5.79 -8.23 -31.80
CA GLY A 287 -6.31 -7.50 -30.65
C GLY A 287 -7.72 -6.92 -30.67
N GLY A 288 -7.84 -5.74 -30.05
CA GLY A 288 -9.09 -5.03 -29.85
C GLY A 288 -10.07 -5.72 -28.90
N ASP A 289 -11.31 -5.24 -28.93
CA ASP A 289 -12.29 -5.46 -27.86
C ASP A 289 -12.62 -6.94 -27.61
N ALA A 290 -12.61 -7.78 -28.66
CA ALA A 290 -12.81 -9.22 -28.53
C ALA A 290 -11.66 -9.94 -27.79
N ALA A 291 -10.43 -9.45 -27.88
CA ALA A 291 -9.29 -9.99 -27.14
C ALA A 291 -9.37 -9.62 -25.66
N HIS A 292 -9.71 -8.36 -25.36
CA HIS A 292 -9.94 -7.89 -23.99
C HIS A 292 -11.12 -8.62 -23.32
N VAL A 293 -12.24 -8.79 -24.02
CA VAL A 293 -13.39 -9.57 -23.52
C VAL A 293 -13.00 -11.02 -23.22
N ALA A 294 -12.18 -11.66 -24.06
CA ALA A 294 -11.66 -13.00 -23.80
C ALA A 294 -10.72 -13.04 -22.58
N TYR A 295 -9.87 -12.03 -22.40
CA TYR A 295 -8.97 -11.89 -21.24
C TYR A 295 -9.75 -11.73 -19.93
N VAL A 296 -10.64 -10.72 -19.84
CA VAL A 296 -11.49 -10.50 -18.66
C VAL A 296 -12.34 -11.73 -18.36
N THR A 297 -12.88 -12.40 -19.39
CA THR A 297 -13.61 -13.68 -19.24
C THR A 297 -12.77 -14.78 -18.59
N ASP A 298 -11.50 -14.91 -18.97
CA ASP A 298 -10.59 -15.94 -18.45
C ASP A 298 -10.12 -15.63 -17.02
N VAL A 299 -9.80 -14.36 -16.73
CA VAL A 299 -9.41 -13.91 -15.39
C VAL A 299 -10.57 -14.04 -14.40
N VAL A 300 -11.78 -13.57 -14.74
CA VAL A 300 -12.98 -13.71 -13.87
C VAL A 300 -13.32 -15.18 -13.63
N LYS A 301 -13.21 -16.05 -14.64
CA LYS A 301 -13.46 -17.51 -14.48
C LYS A 301 -12.44 -18.23 -13.59
N LYS A 302 -11.24 -17.67 -13.41
CA LYS A 302 -10.19 -18.24 -12.56
C LYS A 302 -10.18 -17.64 -11.16
N HIS A 303 -10.33 -16.33 -11.06
CA HIS A 303 -10.03 -15.54 -9.85
C HIS A 303 -11.25 -14.78 -9.30
N GLY A 304 -12.37 -14.70 -10.03
CA GLY A 304 -13.58 -14.02 -9.56
C GLY A 304 -14.19 -14.66 -8.30
N ALA A 305 -13.92 -15.94 -8.05
CA ALA A 305 -14.31 -16.65 -6.82
C ALA A 305 -13.37 -16.38 -5.62
N GLU A 306 -12.28 -15.62 -5.82
CA GLU A 306 -11.37 -15.17 -4.75
C GLU A 306 -11.79 -13.79 -4.18
N ALA A 307 -12.77 -13.13 -4.80
CA ALA A 307 -13.22 -11.78 -4.46
C ALA A 307 -14.74 -11.71 -4.25
N LYS A 308 -15.21 -10.60 -3.64
CA LYS A 308 -16.64 -10.21 -3.58
C LYS A 308 -16.99 -9.17 -4.64
N TRP A 309 -15.99 -8.42 -5.09
CA TRP A 309 -16.10 -7.29 -6.02
C TRP A 309 -15.20 -7.51 -7.24
N THR A 310 -15.72 -7.24 -8.43
CA THR A 310 -14.94 -7.18 -9.68
C THR A 310 -14.92 -5.75 -10.21
N VAL A 311 -13.73 -5.13 -10.22
CA VAL A 311 -13.51 -3.76 -10.69
C VAL A 311 -12.67 -3.80 -11.98
N LEU A 312 -13.22 -3.23 -13.06
CA LEU A 312 -12.47 -2.98 -14.28
C LEU A 312 -11.92 -1.56 -14.31
N VAL A 313 -10.69 -1.40 -14.83
CA VAL A 313 -10.09 -0.09 -15.12
C VAL A 313 -9.62 -0.06 -16.56
N TYR A 314 -10.01 0.96 -17.32
CA TYR A 314 -9.45 1.22 -18.65
C TYR A 314 -9.72 2.65 -19.12
N HIS A 315 -8.77 3.19 -19.88
CA HIS A 315 -8.71 4.62 -20.19
C HIS A 315 -9.94 5.19 -20.92
N HIS A 316 -10.26 4.71 -22.13
CA HIS A 316 -11.28 5.34 -23.00
C HIS A 316 -12.67 5.28 -22.36
N SER A 317 -13.27 6.44 -22.05
CA SER A 317 -14.59 6.50 -21.41
C SER A 317 -15.75 6.27 -22.38
N ILE A 318 -16.37 5.10 -22.24
CA ILE A 318 -17.51 4.69 -23.07
C ILE A 318 -18.83 5.36 -22.64
N TYR A 319 -18.86 6.04 -21.49
CA TYR A 319 -20.04 6.73 -20.94
C TYR A 319 -19.72 8.16 -20.41
N SER A 320 -18.73 8.83 -20.99
CA SER A 320 -18.57 10.28 -20.84
C SER A 320 -19.72 11.06 -21.50
N ALA A 321 -19.91 12.31 -21.08
CA ALA A 321 -20.82 13.29 -21.67
C ALA A 321 -20.08 14.36 -22.51
N ALA A 322 -18.77 14.27 -22.66
CA ALA A 322 -17.93 15.28 -23.29
C ALA A 322 -17.60 14.94 -24.76
N THR A 323 -16.37 15.22 -25.21
CA THR A 323 -15.99 15.32 -26.63
C THR A 323 -15.87 13.94 -27.32
N HIS A 324 -15.28 12.97 -26.64
CA HIS A 324 -15.02 11.62 -27.12
C HIS A 324 -16.22 10.67 -26.94
N SER A 325 -17.26 11.10 -26.22
CA SER A 325 -18.56 10.41 -26.12
C SER A 325 -19.13 9.96 -27.49
N THR A 326 -18.86 10.71 -28.57
CA THR A 326 -19.32 10.42 -29.93
C THR A 326 -18.42 9.51 -30.76
N ASP A 327 -17.24 9.12 -30.26
CA ASP A 327 -16.21 8.48 -31.07
C ASP A 327 -16.52 7.03 -31.44
N GLY A 328 -15.90 6.55 -32.52
CA GLY A 328 -16.29 5.31 -33.20
C GLY A 328 -16.03 4.05 -32.39
N ASP A 329 -14.93 4.03 -31.64
CA ASP A 329 -14.57 2.96 -30.72
C ASP A 329 -15.40 3.01 -29.43
N ASN A 330 -15.64 4.19 -28.83
CA ASN A 330 -16.56 4.32 -27.71
C ASN A 330 -17.98 3.83 -28.06
N LYS A 331 -18.44 4.05 -29.31
CA LYS A 331 -19.67 3.47 -29.86
C LYS A 331 -19.63 1.96 -30.07
N GLN A 332 -18.47 1.38 -30.37
CA GLN A 332 -18.30 -0.06 -30.53
C GLN A 332 -18.22 -0.76 -29.16
N ARG A 333 -17.45 -0.21 -28.23
CA ARG A 333 -17.26 -0.71 -26.86
C ARG A 333 -18.54 -0.67 -26.04
N ARG A 334 -19.41 0.35 -26.24
CA ARG A 334 -20.78 0.35 -25.72
C ARG A 334 -21.65 -0.85 -26.16
N LYS A 335 -21.20 -1.69 -27.10
CA LYS A 335 -21.85 -2.95 -27.50
C LYS A 335 -21.09 -4.14 -26.94
N ASP A 336 -19.80 -4.20 -27.26
CA ASP A 336 -18.96 -5.37 -27.06
C ASP A 336 -18.57 -5.56 -25.58
N PHE A 337 -18.19 -4.47 -24.90
CA PHE A 337 -17.80 -4.50 -23.49
C PHE A 337 -19.01 -4.59 -22.56
N THR A 338 -20.02 -3.75 -22.73
CA THR A 338 -21.10 -3.63 -21.74
C THR A 338 -21.92 -4.91 -21.59
N THR A 339 -22.07 -5.68 -22.67
CA THR A 339 -22.74 -6.98 -22.64
C THR A 339 -21.87 -8.02 -21.91
N ALA A 340 -20.60 -8.13 -22.28
CA ALA A 340 -19.67 -9.04 -21.62
C ALA A 340 -19.50 -8.76 -20.12
N PHE A 341 -19.38 -7.49 -19.73
CA PHE A 341 -19.18 -7.11 -18.33
C PHE A 341 -20.44 -7.35 -17.47
N SER A 342 -21.63 -7.21 -18.07
CA SER A 342 -22.91 -7.60 -17.45
C SER A 342 -23.01 -9.12 -17.26
N GLU A 343 -22.59 -9.92 -18.25
CA GLU A 343 -22.58 -11.39 -18.18
C GLU A 343 -21.52 -11.96 -17.25
N LEU A 344 -20.41 -11.22 -17.02
CA LEU A 344 -19.31 -11.61 -16.14
C LEU A 344 -19.48 -11.15 -14.69
N GLY A 345 -20.49 -10.33 -14.37
CA GLY A 345 -20.71 -9.83 -13.01
C GLY A 345 -19.67 -8.79 -12.56
N VAL A 346 -19.32 -7.85 -13.44
CA VAL A 346 -18.52 -6.68 -13.08
C VAL A 346 -19.40 -5.69 -12.33
N ASP A 347 -18.94 -5.17 -11.18
CA ASP A 347 -19.72 -4.21 -10.39
C ASP A 347 -19.45 -2.77 -10.80
N LEU A 348 -18.17 -2.44 -11.01
CA LEU A 348 -17.68 -1.08 -11.22
C LEU A 348 -16.63 -1.01 -12.33
N VAL A 349 -16.75 0.00 -13.18
CA VAL A 349 -15.83 0.30 -14.28
C VAL A 349 -15.31 1.74 -14.12
N LEU A 350 -13.98 1.90 -14.13
CA LEU A 350 -13.28 3.17 -13.88
C LEU A 350 -12.50 3.64 -15.12
N GLN A 351 -12.73 4.89 -15.54
CA GLN A 351 -12.33 5.43 -16.85
C GLN A 351 -11.86 6.90 -16.76
N GLY A 352 -11.16 7.40 -17.78
CA GLY A 352 -10.70 8.79 -17.91
C GLY A 352 -10.98 9.33 -19.31
N HIS A 353 -9.93 9.78 -20.03
CA HIS A 353 -9.89 10.13 -21.45
C HIS A 353 -10.66 11.39 -21.89
N ASP A 354 -11.86 11.63 -21.38
CA ASP A 354 -12.76 12.70 -21.85
C ASP A 354 -12.93 13.84 -20.83
N HIS A 355 -12.04 13.93 -19.83
CA HIS A 355 -11.83 15.06 -18.92
C HIS A 355 -13.11 15.75 -18.41
N ASP A 356 -14.15 14.99 -18.15
CA ASP A 356 -15.36 15.37 -17.44
C ASP A 356 -15.61 14.35 -16.32
N TYR A 357 -16.47 14.68 -15.36
CA TYR A 357 -16.94 13.67 -14.42
C TYR A 357 -18.28 13.13 -14.89
N THR A 358 -18.38 11.81 -15.05
CA THR A 358 -19.67 11.14 -15.23
C THR A 358 -19.79 9.92 -14.32
N ARG A 359 -21.03 9.64 -13.94
CA ARG A 359 -21.45 8.37 -13.34
C ARG A 359 -22.69 7.87 -14.07
N SER A 360 -22.66 6.62 -14.51
CA SER A 360 -23.80 5.97 -15.13
C SER A 360 -24.93 5.68 -14.13
N TYR A 361 -26.12 5.41 -14.66
CA TYR A 361 -27.11 4.58 -13.96
C TYR A 361 -26.60 3.13 -13.82
N SER A 362 -27.36 2.22 -13.19
CA SER A 362 -27.12 0.78 -13.40
C SER A 362 -27.28 0.46 -14.89
N ILE A 363 -26.20 0.02 -15.55
CA ILE A 363 -26.21 -0.36 -16.97
C ILE A 363 -26.10 -1.87 -17.09
N LYS A 364 -27.05 -2.47 -17.80
CA LYS A 364 -27.11 -3.90 -18.08
C LYS A 364 -27.28 -4.14 -19.57
N ASN A 365 -26.40 -4.95 -20.15
CA ASN A 365 -26.33 -5.22 -21.59
C ASN A 365 -26.43 -3.94 -22.44
N GLY A 366 -25.78 -2.87 -21.98
CA GLY A 366 -25.74 -1.57 -22.66
C GLY A 366 -27.07 -0.80 -22.68
N GLN A 367 -27.95 -1.07 -21.72
CA GLN A 367 -29.22 -0.37 -21.47
C GLN A 367 -29.31 0.06 -20.00
N LYS A 368 -30.10 1.09 -19.68
CA LYS A 368 -30.40 1.47 -18.30
C LYS A 368 -31.25 0.36 -17.67
N GLU A 369 -30.71 -0.35 -16.68
CA GLU A 369 -31.32 -1.57 -16.14
C GLU A 369 -32.69 -1.31 -15.53
N ASN A 370 -32.78 -0.26 -14.71
CA ASN A 370 -34.02 0.20 -14.12
C ASN A 370 -34.39 1.57 -14.71
N PRO A 371 -35.34 1.65 -15.66
CA PRO A 371 -35.80 2.92 -16.23
C PRO A 371 -36.34 3.94 -15.22
N ALA A 372 -36.71 3.49 -14.01
CA ALA A 372 -37.18 4.36 -12.92
C ALA A 372 -36.08 4.79 -11.93
N GLU A 373 -34.82 4.37 -12.10
CA GLU A 373 -33.69 4.86 -11.32
C GLU A 373 -33.53 6.39 -11.51
N GLN A 374 -33.51 7.14 -10.41
CA GLN A 374 -33.57 8.61 -10.45
C GLN A 374 -32.18 9.23 -10.74
N PRO A 375 -32.11 10.33 -11.51
CA PRO A 375 -30.86 11.06 -11.71
C PRO A 375 -30.26 11.49 -10.37
N GLY A 376 -28.95 11.31 -10.19
CA GLY A 376 -28.26 11.66 -8.94
C GLY A 376 -28.66 10.81 -7.74
N ALA A 377 -29.15 9.57 -7.94
CA ALA A 377 -29.40 8.64 -6.84
C ALA A 377 -28.12 8.41 -6.01
N ALA A 378 -28.23 8.62 -4.70
CA ALA A 378 -27.15 8.41 -3.73
C ALA A 378 -27.09 6.96 -3.20
N GLU A 379 -28.12 6.15 -3.45
CA GLU A 379 -28.17 4.73 -3.12
C GLU A 379 -28.62 4.00 -4.40
N VAL A 380 -27.82 3.06 -4.89
CA VAL A 380 -28.09 2.28 -6.10
C VAL A 380 -28.01 0.80 -5.78
N PHE A 381 -29.01 0.05 -6.24
CA PHE A 381 -29.16 -1.39 -6.06
C PHE A 381 -29.25 -2.04 -7.45
N PRO A 382 -28.11 -2.33 -8.11
CA PRO A 382 -28.10 -3.09 -9.36
C PRO A 382 -28.78 -4.45 -9.22
N GLY A 383 -29.38 -4.91 -10.31
CA GLY A 383 -29.84 -6.29 -10.48
C GLY A 383 -28.72 -7.20 -11.00
N PRO A 384 -29.06 -8.44 -11.41
CA PRO A 384 -28.07 -9.41 -11.86
C PRO A 384 -27.40 -8.95 -13.15
N GLY A 385 -26.13 -8.53 -13.09
CA GLY A 385 -25.41 -7.97 -14.24
C GLY A 385 -25.73 -6.50 -14.53
N GLY A 386 -26.18 -5.73 -13.54
CA GLY A 386 -26.15 -4.27 -13.58
C GLY A 386 -24.78 -3.74 -13.16
N VAL A 387 -24.17 -2.92 -14.01
CA VAL A 387 -22.78 -2.45 -13.89
C VAL A 387 -22.76 -0.92 -13.79
N ILE A 388 -21.93 -0.36 -12.91
CA ILE A 388 -21.74 1.10 -12.79
C ILE A 388 -20.44 1.53 -13.50
N TYR A 389 -20.50 2.60 -14.28
CA TYR A 389 -19.37 3.18 -15.01
C TYR A 389 -19.10 4.59 -14.50
N VAL A 390 -17.84 4.93 -14.26
CA VAL A 390 -17.40 6.23 -13.73
C VAL A 390 -16.24 6.79 -14.55
N THR A 391 -16.42 7.98 -15.10
CA THR A 391 -15.35 8.79 -15.71
C THR A 391 -14.80 9.74 -14.64
N ALA A 392 -13.48 9.73 -14.41
CA ALA A 392 -12.83 10.73 -13.58
C ALA A 392 -12.43 11.96 -14.41
N ASN A 393 -12.59 13.15 -13.83
CA ASN A 393 -12.13 14.41 -14.40
C ASN A 393 -10.61 14.58 -14.18
N SER A 394 -9.98 15.55 -14.86
CA SER A 394 -8.53 15.77 -14.79
C SER A 394 -8.05 16.12 -13.38
N ALA A 395 -7.14 15.28 -12.87
CA ALA A 395 -6.52 15.43 -11.56
C ALA A 395 -5.45 16.54 -11.52
N SER A 396 -4.89 16.96 -12.66
CA SER A 396 -3.87 18.02 -12.76
C SER A 396 -4.43 19.38 -13.17
N GLY A 397 -5.61 19.41 -13.81
CA GLY A 397 -6.16 20.63 -14.41
C GLY A 397 -5.34 21.12 -15.60
N SER A 398 -4.59 20.25 -16.26
CA SER A 398 -3.89 20.54 -17.53
C SER A 398 -4.88 20.84 -18.66
N LYS A 399 -6.05 20.18 -18.63
CA LYS A 399 -7.04 20.16 -19.71
C LYS A 399 -8.41 19.73 -19.16
N TYR A 400 -9.48 20.25 -19.75
CA TYR A 400 -10.87 19.85 -19.48
C TYR A 400 -11.68 19.88 -20.79
N TYR A 401 -12.82 19.19 -20.83
CA TYR A 401 -13.78 19.30 -21.93
C TYR A 401 -15.19 19.67 -21.45
N ASP A 402 -15.82 20.65 -22.09
CA ASP A 402 -17.24 20.99 -21.86
C ASP A 402 -18.17 19.82 -22.23
N ILE A 403 -19.15 19.55 -21.38
CA ILE A 403 -20.24 18.58 -21.65
C ILE A 403 -20.96 18.95 -22.95
N LYS A 404 -21.22 17.93 -23.79
CA LYS A 404 -21.95 18.06 -25.05
C LYS A 404 -23.44 17.79 -24.82
N LYS A 405 -24.28 18.30 -25.72
CA LYS A 405 -25.73 18.07 -25.63
C LYS A 405 -26.09 16.71 -26.26
N PRO A 406 -26.95 15.90 -25.62
CA PRO A 406 -27.56 14.72 -26.25
C PRO A 406 -28.25 15.02 -27.58
N ASP A 407 -28.22 14.04 -28.48
CA ASP A 407 -28.82 14.14 -29.82
C ASP A 407 -30.22 13.50 -29.88
N ASN A 408 -30.70 13.16 -31.08
CA ASN A 408 -32.02 12.56 -31.29
C ASN A 408 -31.97 11.05 -31.65
N SER A 409 -30.84 10.36 -31.43
CA SER A 409 -30.66 8.94 -31.78
C SER A 409 -31.35 7.95 -30.82
N GLY A 410 -31.81 8.42 -29.66
CA GLY A 410 -32.53 7.61 -28.67
C GLY A 410 -31.61 6.98 -27.61
N THR A 411 -32.06 5.87 -27.01
CA THR A 411 -31.38 5.22 -25.87
C THR A 411 -30.77 3.88 -26.25
N GLY A 412 -29.83 3.40 -25.43
CA GLY A 412 -29.13 2.12 -25.60
C GLY A 412 -27.79 2.24 -26.33
N VAL A 413 -27.21 1.10 -26.71
CA VAL A 413 -25.83 0.97 -27.22
C VAL A 413 -25.47 1.86 -28.42
N ASP A 414 -26.41 2.08 -29.35
CA ASP A 414 -26.27 2.97 -30.51
C ASP A 414 -26.74 4.42 -30.21
N GLY A 415 -27.39 4.62 -29.07
CA GLY A 415 -28.06 5.86 -28.69
C GLY A 415 -27.19 6.82 -27.90
N LEU A 416 -27.23 8.09 -28.29
CA LEU A 416 -26.64 9.26 -27.62
C LEU A 416 -27.72 10.32 -27.31
N GLY A 417 -28.98 9.88 -27.20
CA GLY A 417 -30.13 10.73 -26.88
C GLY A 417 -30.30 11.03 -25.38
N PRO A 418 -31.24 11.92 -25.06
CA PRO A 418 -31.47 12.41 -23.70
C PRO A 418 -32.06 11.36 -22.76
N ASP A 419 -31.76 11.47 -21.47
CA ASP A 419 -32.45 10.74 -20.40
C ASP A 419 -33.93 11.18 -20.30
N PRO A 420 -34.91 10.24 -20.36
CA PRO A 420 -36.31 10.55 -20.12
C PRO A 420 -36.61 11.22 -18.76
N LEU A 421 -35.77 11.04 -17.75
CA LEU A 421 -35.94 11.65 -16.42
C LEU A 421 -35.18 12.97 -16.24
N ASN A 422 -34.07 13.18 -16.96
CA ASN A 422 -33.34 14.45 -17.01
C ASN A 422 -32.91 14.79 -18.45
N PRO A 423 -33.77 15.40 -19.28
CA PRO A 423 -33.52 15.56 -20.72
C PRO A 423 -32.38 16.50 -21.14
N ASN A 424 -31.60 17.03 -20.19
CA ASN A 424 -30.33 17.72 -20.47
C ASN A 424 -29.14 16.75 -20.49
N ASN A 425 -29.23 15.62 -19.78
CA ASN A 425 -28.19 14.60 -19.67
C ASN A 425 -28.38 13.50 -20.73
N TYR A 426 -27.29 12.79 -21.06
CA TYR A 426 -27.32 11.57 -21.86
C TYR A 426 -28.02 10.44 -21.09
N TRP A 427 -28.77 9.60 -21.79
CA TRP A 427 -29.63 8.56 -21.18
C TRP A 427 -28.93 7.61 -20.20
N PHE A 428 -27.63 7.39 -20.38
CA PHE A 428 -26.82 6.50 -19.55
C PHE A 428 -26.33 7.13 -18.25
N ASN A 429 -26.29 8.47 -18.14
CA ASN A 429 -25.62 9.17 -17.03
C ASN A 429 -26.59 9.67 -15.95
N SER A 430 -26.47 9.06 -14.77
CA SER A 430 -27.13 9.49 -13.54
C SER A 430 -26.58 10.84 -13.07
N VAL A 431 -25.27 11.05 -13.20
CA VAL A 431 -24.59 12.32 -12.91
C VAL A 431 -23.63 12.69 -14.03
N GLN A 432 -23.54 13.99 -14.31
CA GLN A 432 -22.56 14.63 -15.18
C GLN A 432 -22.09 15.91 -14.47
N ASN A 433 -20.79 16.18 -14.44
CA ASN A 433 -20.25 17.43 -13.94
C ASN A 433 -19.05 17.88 -14.80
N GLN A 434 -19.11 19.13 -15.24
CA GLN A 434 -17.93 19.86 -15.67
C GLN A 434 -17.95 21.28 -15.09
N GLU A 435 -17.07 21.51 -14.12
CA GLU A 435 -16.91 22.81 -13.46
C GLU A 435 -15.53 23.45 -13.65
N HIS A 436 -14.63 22.79 -14.40
CA HIS A 436 -13.24 23.20 -14.67
C HIS A 436 -12.36 23.33 -13.41
N VAL A 437 -12.58 22.40 -12.47
CA VAL A 437 -11.84 22.23 -11.21
C VAL A 437 -11.29 20.82 -11.12
N ARG A 438 -10.08 20.68 -10.56
CA ARG A 438 -9.44 19.38 -10.30
C ARG A 438 -10.28 18.55 -9.32
N THR A 439 -10.55 17.30 -9.67
CA THR A 439 -11.17 16.32 -8.76
C THR A 439 -10.38 15.01 -8.73
N TYR A 440 -10.75 14.15 -7.80
CA TYR A 440 -10.38 12.73 -7.77
C TYR A 440 -11.57 11.94 -7.25
N VAL A 441 -11.65 10.67 -7.60
CA VAL A 441 -12.67 9.76 -7.09
C VAL A 441 -12.09 8.97 -5.92
N LYS A 442 -12.82 8.89 -4.82
CA LYS A 442 -12.58 7.93 -3.74
C LYS A 442 -13.52 6.75 -3.92
N VAL A 443 -13.00 5.54 -3.75
CA VAL A 443 -13.80 4.32 -3.66
C VAL A 443 -13.52 3.65 -2.32
N GLY A 444 -14.49 3.71 -1.41
CA GLY A 444 -14.50 2.94 -0.18
C GLY A 444 -15.11 1.56 -0.42
N VAL A 445 -14.27 0.54 -0.51
CA VAL A 445 -14.72 -0.87 -0.59
C VAL A 445 -15.09 -1.33 0.81
N LYS A 446 -16.32 -1.83 0.96
CA LYS A 446 -16.85 -2.42 2.20
C LYS A 446 -17.37 -3.82 1.92
N SER A 447 -17.59 -4.60 2.96
CA SER A 447 -18.04 -5.99 2.79
C SER A 447 -19.42 -6.17 2.12
N ASP A 448 -20.29 -5.15 2.20
CA ASP A 448 -21.69 -5.18 1.71
C ASP A 448 -22.04 -4.04 0.73
N LYS A 449 -21.07 -3.19 0.35
CA LYS A 449 -21.24 -2.11 -0.66
C LYS A 449 -19.91 -1.50 -1.11
N LEU A 450 -19.95 -0.80 -2.24
CA LEU A 450 -18.97 0.22 -2.62
C LEU A 450 -19.54 1.61 -2.30
N VAL A 451 -18.70 2.51 -1.79
CA VAL A 451 -19.04 3.94 -1.66
C VAL A 451 -18.13 4.73 -2.58
N VAL A 452 -18.70 5.42 -3.58
CA VAL A 452 -17.97 6.14 -4.63
C VAL A 452 -18.24 7.63 -4.51
N GLU A 453 -17.21 8.42 -4.18
CA GLU A 453 -17.28 9.86 -3.96
C GLU A 453 -16.38 10.60 -4.95
N ASN A 454 -16.90 11.54 -5.74
CA ASN A 454 -16.07 12.46 -6.52
C ASN A 454 -15.81 13.73 -5.70
N ILE A 455 -14.54 14.06 -5.46
CA ILE A 455 -14.10 15.04 -4.46
C ILE A 455 -13.18 16.08 -5.11
N ARG A 456 -13.41 17.37 -4.85
CA ARG A 456 -12.52 18.44 -5.33
C ARG A 456 -11.15 18.39 -4.66
N SER A 457 -10.08 18.40 -5.46
CA SER A 457 -8.70 18.64 -5.03
C SER A 457 -8.17 20.04 -5.33
N GLY A 458 -8.93 20.85 -6.08
CA GLY A 458 -8.56 22.23 -6.42
C GLY A 458 -9.74 23.20 -6.35
N THR A 459 -9.55 24.37 -6.97
CA THR A 459 -10.61 25.35 -7.26
C THR A 459 -10.32 26.00 -8.62
N CYS A 460 -11.05 27.05 -8.98
CA CYS A 460 -10.70 27.93 -10.12
C CYS A 460 -9.37 28.69 -9.93
N ALA A 461 -8.83 28.76 -8.71
CA ALA A 461 -7.55 29.41 -8.44
C ALA A 461 -6.36 28.50 -8.79
N ALA A 462 -5.21 29.12 -9.05
CA ALA A 462 -3.95 28.42 -9.33
C ALA A 462 -3.52 27.51 -8.15
N PRO A 463 -2.95 26.32 -8.40
CA PRO A 463 -2.67 25.75 -9.72
C PRO A 463 -3.91 25.16 -10.40
N ASN A 464 -4.21 25.64 -11.61
CA ASN A 464 -5.25 25.13 -12.50
C ASN A 464 -4.91 25.58 -13.93
N ALA A 465 -4.03 24.83 -14.60
CA ALA A 465 -3.29 25.32 -15.76
C ALA A 465 -4.18 25.70 -16.96
N ALA A 466 -5.28 24.97 -17.19
CA ALA A 466 -6.26 25.29 -18.23
C ALA A 466 -7.00 26.61 -17.95
N VAL A 467 -7.47 26.82 -16.71
CA VAL A 467 -8.15 28.07 -16.30
C VAL A 467 -7.19 29.25 -16.30
N GLU A 468 -5.95 29.06 -15.82
CA GLU A 468 -4.88 30.06 -15.89
C GLU A 468 -4.47 30.45 -17.32
N LYS A 469 -4.82 29.63 -18.32
CA LYS A 469 -4.62 29.90 -19.75
C LYS A 469 -5.87 30.38 -20.48
N GLY A 470 -6.96 30.63 -19.74
CA GLY A 470 -8.15 31.32 -20.25
C GLY A 470 -9.41 30.47 -20.41
N LEU A 471 -9.41 29.20 -19.96
CA LEU A 471 -10.66 28.44 -19.87
C LEU A 471 -11.57 29.04 -18.79
N SER A 472 -12.87 29.16 -19.07
CA SER A 472 -13.82 29.74 -18.10
C SER A 472 -14.11 28.79 -16.95
N CYS A 473 -13.96 29.23 -15.70
CA CYS A 473 -14.35 28.46 -14.51
C CYS A 473 -15.72 28.90 -13.94
N THR A 474 -16.59 29.47 -14.77
CA THR A 474 -17.92 29.98 -14.39
C THR A 474 -18.94 28.90 -14.02
N ASN A 475 -18.64 27.63 -14.30
CA ASN A 475 -19.55 26.51 -14.05
C ASN A 475 -19.43 25.99 -12.61
N THR A 476 -18.43 26.45 -11.85
CA THR A 476 -18.25 26.15 -10.43
C THR A 476 -19.29 26.87 -9.57
N ALA A 477 -20.01 26.14 -8.72
CA ALA A 477 -20.92 26.73 -7.73
C ALA A 477 -20.16 27.59 -6.68
N GLU A 478 -20.72 28.75 -6.34
CA GLU A 478 -20.10 29.74 -5.44
C GLU A 478 -19.82 29.18 -4.04
N GLY A 479 -18.68 29.56 -3.46
CA GLY A 479 -18.33 29.26 -2.06
C GLY A 479 -17.86 27.82 -1.77
N GLN A 480 -17.76 26.96 -2.79
CA GLN A 480 -17.40 25.54 -2.63
C GLN A 480 -15.87 25.32 -2.58
N PRO A 481 -15.30 24.88 -1.43
CA PRO A 481 -13.85 24.71 -1.24
C PRO A 481 -13.28 23.40 -1.85
N VAL A 482 -11.96 23.26 -1.75
CA VAL A 482 -11.27 21.96 -1.84
C VAL A 482 -11.85 21.02 -0.78
N GLY A 483 -12.13 19.76 -1.14
CA GLY A 483 -12.80 18.79 -0.28
C GLY A 483 -14.32 18.76 -0.39
N SER A 484 -14.95 19.66 -1.15
CA SER A 484 -16.38 19.51 -1.47
C SER A 484 -16.62 18.25 -2.30
N ILE A 485 -17.68 17.53 -1.93
CA ILE A 485 -18.25 16.42 -2.69
C ILE A 485 -18.96 16.98 -3.91
N VAL A 486 -18.64 16.44 -5.08
CA VAL A 486 -19.29 16.73 -6.38
C VAL A 486 -20.37 15.69 -6.69
N ASP A 487 -20.12 14.43 -6.32
CA ASP A 487 -21.06 13.31 -6.39
C ASP A 487 -20.72 12.28 -5.30
N ASN A 488 -21.72 11.53 -4.83
CA ASN A 488 -21.57 10.43 -3.87
C ASN A 488 -22.66 9.38 -4.12
N VAL A 489 -22.27 8.11 -4.19
CA VAL A 489 -23.18 6.96 -4.28
C VAL A 489 -22.71 5.77 -3.44
N THR A 490 -23.66 5.16 -2.74
CA THR A 490 -23.56 3.79 -2.22
C THR A 490 -24.07 2.82 -3.29
N ILE A 491 -23.26 1.85 -3.69
CA ILE A 491 -23.61 0.78 -4.63
C ILE A 491 -23.66 -0.54 -3.84
N HIS A 492 -24.84 -1.16 -3.75
CA HIS A 492 -25.06 -2.42 -3.02
C HIS A 492 -24.96 -3.61 -4.00
N PRO A 493 -24.36 -4.75 -3.64
CA PRO A 493 -24.22 -5.88 -4.55
C PRO A 493 -25.53 -6.68 -4.70
N TYR A 494 -25.65 -7.42 -5.80
CA TYR A 494 -26.84 -8.23 -6.08
C TYR A 494 -26.77 -9.62 -5.43
N HIS A 495 -27.41 -9.78 -4.28
CA HIS A 495 -27.48 -11.03 -3.50
C HIS A 495 -28.48 -12.10 -4.02
N GLY A 496 -29.05 -11.93 -5.22
CA GLY A 496 -30.07 -12.87 -5.73
C GLY A 496 -31.41 -12.80 -4.99
N ASP A 497 -32.25 -13.83 -5.19
CA ASP A 497 -33.46 -14.08 -4.39
C ASP A 497 -33.17 -14.79 -3.05
N GLY A 498 -31.90 -14.79 -2.62
CA GLY A 498 -31.38 -15.57 -1.50
C GLY A 498 -31.39 -14.85 -0.14
N GLN A 499 -30.66 -15.43 0.81
CA GLN A 499 -30.27 -14.78 2.06
C GLN A 499 -28.82 -15.14 2.36
N ASP A 500 -27.92 -14.18 2.13
CA ASP A 500 -26.51 -14.34 2.49
C ASP A 500 -26.29 -14.06 3.98
N ILE A 501 -25.36 -14.81 4.58
CA ILE A 501 -25.05 -14.73 6.01
C ILE A 501 -23.55 -14.50 6.17
N GLN A 502 -23.18 -13.28 6.52
CA GLN A 502 -21.80 -12.88 6.77
C GLN A 502 -21.46 -12.90 8.27
N VAL A 503 -20.22 -13.28 8.60
CA VAL A 503 -19.62 -13.06 9.91
C VAL A 503 -18.18 -12.59 9.74
N ASN A 504 -17.83 -11.46 10.35
CA ASN A 504 -16.45 -10.99 10.41
C ASN A 504 -15.80 -11.54 11.69
N VAL A 505 -14.67 -12.24 11.55
CA VAL A 505 -13.92 -12.82 12.67
C VAL A 505 -12.66 -11.98 12.88
N PRO A 506 -12.59 -11.09 13.87
CA PRO A 506 -11.45 -10.17 14.04
C PRO A 506 -10.21 -10.91 14.56
N THR A 507 -9.04 -10.42 14.16
CA THR A 507 -7.71 -10.91 14.58
C THR A 507 -7.45 -10.65 16.07
N ALA A 508 -7.98 -11.52 16.93
CA ALA A 508 -7.73 -11.50 18.36
C ALA A 508 -6.35 -12.12 18.68
N THR A 509 -5.39 -11.32 19.14
CA THR A 509 -4.07 -11.80 19.57
C THR A 509 -4.11 -12.60 20.89
N GLY A 510 -5.06 -12.23 21.76
CA GLY A 510 -5.16 -12.72 23.14
C GLY A 510 -4.17 -12.05 24.09
N GLU A 511 -4.40 -12.23 25.40
CA GLU A 511 -3.59 -11.66 26.48
C GLU A 511 -3.13 -12.72 27.49
N PHE A 512 -2.00 -12.43 28.16
CA PHE A 512 -1.55 -13.10 29.38
C PHE A 512 -1.65 -12.13 30.56
N GLY A 513 -2.18 -12.59 31.68
CA GLY A 513 -2.36 -11.78 32.88
C GLY A 513 -2.39 -12.63 34.14
N TRP A 514 -2.15 -11.97 35.28
CA TRP A 514 -2.22 -12.59 36.60
C TRP A 514 -2.79 -11.63 37.63
N THR A 515 -3.49 -12.16 38.62
CA THR A 515 -4.05 -11.40 39.74
C THR A 515 -4.00 -12.22 41.03
N ILE A 516 -4.12 -11.55 42.17
CA ILE A 516 -4.40 -12.22 43.44
C ILE A 516 -5.91 -12.54 43.44
N ASP A 517 -6.25 -13.80 43.66
CA ASP A 517 -7.61 -14.35 43.52
C ASP A 517 -8.52 -13.84 44.64
N GLY A 518 -9.44 -12.94 44.30
CA GLY A 518 -10.39 -12.36 45.25
C GLY A 518 -9.81 -11.19 46.05
N TYR A 519 -9.64 -11.37 47.37
CA TYR A 519 -9.20 -10.31 48.28
C TYR A 519 -7.74 -10.50 48.69
N ASN A 520 -6.89 -9.50 48.43
CA ASN A 520 -5.51 -9.48 48.88
C ASN A 520 -5.41 -9.18 50.40
N GLY A 521 -5.78 -10.16 51.22
CA GLY A 521 -5.68 -10.10 52.67
C GLY A 521 -4.25 -10.27 53.18
N LEU A 522 -4.06 -10.02 54.48
CA LEU A 522 -2.80 -10.34 55.16
C LEU A 522 -2.60 -11.87 55.14
N VAL A 523 -1.52 -12.33 54.53
CA VAL A 523 -1.01 -13.69 54.72
C VAL A 523 -0.48 -13.79 56.15
N ASP A 524 -1.24 -14.45 57.01
CA ASP A 524 -0.94 -14.64 58.42
C ASP A 524 -0.41 -16.06 58.66
N LEU A 525 0.78 -16.17 59.26
CA LEU A 525 1.39 -17.44 59.69
C LEU A 525 1.01 -17.81 61.14
N GLY A 526 0.23 -16.94 61.81
CA GLY A 526 -0.15 -17.07 63.20
C GLY A 526 1.02 -16.91 64.18
N THR A 527 0.80 -17.37 65.41
CA THR A 527 1.83 -17.37 66.45
C THR A 527 2.79 -18.54 66.23
N ALA A 528 4.06 -18.23 65.98
CA ALA A 528 5.15 -19.21 65.90
C ALA A 528 5.26 -20.05 67.18
N LYS A 529 5.58 -21.34 67.03
CA LYS A 529 5.63 -22.32 68.12
C LYS A 529 7.05 -22.83 68.30
N GLU A 530 7.47 -22.99 69.55
CA GLU A 530 8.73 -23.64 69.88
C GLU A 530 8.67 -25.11 69.42
N ARG A 531 9.71 -25.55 68.71
CA ARG A 531 9.70 -26.77 67.89
C ARG A 531 10.63 -27.83 68.45
N ASP A 532 11.81 -27.37 68.82
CA ASP A 532 12.83 -27.95 69.66
C ASP A 532 13.41 -26.80 70.50
N ALA A 533 14.28 -27.09 71.46
CA ALA A 533 14.86 -26.09 72.38
C ALA A 533 15.85 -25.10 71.71
N PHE A 534 15.81 -24.97 70.39
CA PHE A 534 16.68 -24.15 69.55
C PHE A 534 15.93 -23.39 68.44
N SER A 535 14.66 -23.70 68.14
CA SER A 535 13.93 -23.11 67.01
C SER A 535 12.43 -22.88 67.23
N PHE A 536 11.93 -21.87 66.51
CA PHE A 536 10.49 -21.61 66.31
C PHE A 536 10.08 -21.93 64.87
N GLU A 537 8.85 -22.45 64.71
CA GLU A 537 8.22 -22.77 63.42
C GLU A 537 6.85 -22.06 63.31
N ALA A 538 6.54 -21.48 62.15
CA ALA A 538 5.25 -20.87 61.81
C ALA A 538 4.87 -21.19 60.37
N THR A 539 3.64 -21.66 60.15
CA THR A 539 3.18 -22.15 58.83
C THR A 539 1.90 -21.47 58.38
N GLY A 540 1.72 -21.35 57.06
CA GLY A 540 0.56 -20.69 56.46
C GLY A 540 0.45 -20.97 54.96
N LYS A 541 -0.33 -20.16 54.24
CA LYS A 541 -0.52 -20.25 52.78
C LYS A 541 -0.60 -18.86 52.18
N ILE A 542 -0.04 -18.66 50.99
CA ILE A 542 -0.26 -17.39 50.25
C ILE A 542 -1.72 -17.26 49.79
N ASN A 543 -2.17 -16.02 49.58
CA ASN A 543 -3.38 -15.77 48.80
C ASN A 543 -3.20 -16.42 47.40
N PRO A 544 -4.18 -17.19 46.87
CA PRO A 544 -4.02 -17.84 45.56
C PRO A 544 -3.80 -16.82 44.44
N ILE A 545 -3.02 -17.22 43.44
CA ILE A 545 -2.74 -16.40 42.26
C ILE A 545 -3.51 -16.97 41.07
N LEU A 546 -4.46 -16.20 40.56
CA LEU A 546 -5.15 -16.51 39.32
C LEU A 546 -4.25 -16.11 38.16
N VAL A 547 -3.91 -17.07 37.30
CA VAL A 547 -3.23 -16.85 36.01
C VAL A 547 -4.26 -17.03 34.90
N SER A 548 -4.17 -16.21 33.86
CA SER A 548 -4.98 -16.29 32.64
C SER A 548 -4.06 -16.19 31.43
N ASP A 549 -4.18 -17.10 30.48
CA ASP A 549 -3.56 -16.96 29.16
C ASP A 549 -4.52 -17.36 28.04
N SER A 550 -4.74 -16.42 27.13
CA SER A 550 -5.61 -16.55 25.96
C SER A 550 -4.85 -16.39 24.63
N ARG A 551 -3.55 -16.12 24.68
CA ARG A 551 -2.71 -15.77 23.51
C ARG A 551 -2.61 -16.92 22.52
N PHE A 552 -2.73 -16.60 21.23
CA PHE A 552 -2.61 -17.61 20.17
C PHE A 552 -1.16 -18.11 19.96
N SER A 553 -0.16 -17.41 20.49
CA SER A 553 1.26 -17.83 20.44
C SER A 553 1.59 -19.03 21.33
N LEU A 554 0.76 -19.30 22.37
CA LEU A 554 1.01 -20.33 23.40
C LEU A 554 2.42 -20.22 24.03
N ALA A 555 2.95 -18.99 24.12
CA ALA A 555 4.33 -18.74 24.52
C ALA A 555 4.52 -18.97 26.03
N PRO A 556 5.69 -19.51 26.46
CA PRO A 556 5.86 -19.93 27.85
C PRO A 556 5.79 -18.75 28.82
N TRP A 557 5.16 -19.00 29.96
CA TRP A 557 5.00 -18.04 31.04
C TRP A 557 5.47 -18.62 32.37
N SER A 558 5.87 -17.77 33.30
CA SER A 558 6.21 -18.16 34.67
C SER A 558 5.82 -17.10 35.69
N ILE A 559 5.32 -17.56 36.85
CA ILE A 559 5.12 -16.76 38.06
C ILE A 559 6.20 -17.15 39.05
N SER A 560 6.83 -16.16 39.66
CA SER A 560 7.87 -16.32 40.68
C SER A 560 7.66 -15.35 41.83
N ALA A 561 8.26 -15.60 42.99
CA ALA A 561 8.25 -14.65 44.10
C ALA A 561 9.53 -14.71 44.96
N ASN A 562 9.77 -13.60 45.67
CA ASN A 562 10.75 -13.51 46.75
C ASN A 562 10.15 -12.72 47.92
N VAL A 563 10.70 -12.90 49.12
CA VAL A 563 10.28 -12.20 50.34
C VAL A 563 11.37 -11.22 50.80
N SER A 564 10.98 -10.11 51.43
CA SER A 564 11.91 -9.30 52.22
C SER A 564 12.28 -9.98 53.54
N ASP A 565 13.29 -9.47 54.23
CA ASP A 565 13.39 -9.66 55.68
C ASP A 565 12.06 -9.33 56.37
N PHE A 566 11.75 -10.04 57.46
CA PHE A 566 10.67 -9.67 58.36
C PHE A 566 11.18 -8.70 59.42
N LYS A 567 10.45 -7.61 59.69
CA LYS A 567 10.82 -6.57 60.65
C LYS A 567 9.77 -6.36 61.73
N ASP A 568 10.21 -6.03 62.94
CA ASP A 568 9.40 -5.52 64.05
C ASP A 568 10.17 -4.39 64.77
N GLY A 569 10.01 -3.16 64.28
CA GLY A 569 10.96 -2.09 64.56
C GLY A 569 12.35 -2.45 64.03
N ASP A 570 13.39 -2.25 64.85
CA ASP A 570 14.78 -2.59 64.52
C ASP A 570 15.04 -4.11 64.49
N LYS A 571 14.14 -4.93 65.04
CA LYS A 571 14.30 -6.40 65.09
C LYS A 571 14.12 -6.99 63.69
N THR A 572 14.89 -8.02 63.38
CA THR A 572 14.88 -8.69 62.07
C THR A 572 14.79 -10.21 62.21
N ILE A 573 14.02 -10.85 61.32
CA ILE A 573 14.16 -12.27 60.94
C ILE A 573 14.53 -12.27 59.46
N ALA A 574 15.58 -13.00 59.08
CA ALA A 574 16.07 -13.02 57.71
C ALA A 574 15.04 -13.62 56.74
N GLY A 575 14.85 -13.02 55.56
CA GLY A 575 13.92 -13.54 54.54
C GLY A 575 14.26 -14.96 54.06
N SER A 576 15.51 -15.41 54.25
CA SER A 576 15.98 -16.75 53.91
C SER A 576 15.43 -17.84 54.83
N TYR A 577 14.90 -17.49 56.00
CA TYR A 577 14.27 -18.44 56.92
C TYR A 577 12.83 -18.83 56.54
N LEU A 578 12.27 -18.20 55.49
CA LEU A 578 11.03 -18.63 54.86
C LEU A 578 11.34 -19.61 53.72
N GLY A 579 10.85 -20.85 53.86
CA GLY A 579 10.69 -21.83 52.78
C GLY A 579 9.24 -21.86 52.26
N TRP A 580 9.01 -22.59 51.18
CA TRP A 580 7.66 -22.83 50.66
C TRP A 580 7.51 -24.15 49.87
N SER A 581 6.27 -24.58 49.66
CA SER A 581 5.89 -25.68 48.77
C SER A 581 4.83 -25.20 47.76
N PRO A 582 5.23 -24.83 46.53
CA PRO A 582 4.30 -24.42 45.48
C PRO A 582 3.35 -25.55 45.04
N GLN A 583 2.15 -25.18 44.60
CA GLN A 583 1.12 -26.11 44.14
C GLN A 583 0.16 -25.46 43.13
N VAL A 584 -0.44 -26.27 42.26
CA VAL A 584 -1.54 -25.86 41.39
C VAL A 584 -2.85 -26.20 42.09
N ILE A 585 -3.54 -25.17 42.62
CA ILE A 585 -4.83 -25.26 43.30
C ILE A 585 -5.96 -25.57 42.31
N SER A 586 -5.87 -25.03 41.09
CA SER A 586 -6.82 -25.31 40.01
C SER A 586 -6.08 -25.40 38.67
N ALA A 587 -6.23 -26.54 38.00
CA ALA A 587 -5.48 -26.86 36.79
C ALA A 587 -6.10 -26.24 35.53
N GLY A 588 -5.23 -25.68 34.69
CA GLY A 588 -5.53 -25.01 33.42
C GLY A 588 -4.31 -24.19 33.00
N ALA A 589 -4.40 -23.41 31.93
CA ALA A 589 -3.27 -22.62 31.36
C ALA A 589 -1.94 -23.40 31.13
N GLY A 590 -1.99 -24.74 31.12
CA GLY A 590 -0.82 -25.64 31.20
C GLY A 590 0.04 -25.52 32.46
N ALA A 591 -0.48 -24.92 33.52
CA ALA A 591 0.27 -24.61 34.74
C ALA A 591 0.86 -25.84 35.43
N THR A 592 2.16 -25.78 35.70
CA THR A 592 2.93 -26.68 36.56
C THR A 592 3.35 -25.94 37.83
N ALA A 593 3.55 -26.66 38.94
CA ALA A 593 4.04 -26.08 40.19
C ALA A 593 5.57 -25.94 40.17
N GLY A 594 6.08 -24.87 40.78
CA GLY A 594 7.51 -24.72 41.05
C GLY A 594 8.04 -25.74 42.07
N ALA A 595 9.35 -25.95 42.07
CA ALA A 595 9.98 -26.85 43.04
C ALA A 595 9.82 -26.32 44.50
N PRO A 596 9.56 -27.20 45.48
CA PRO A 596 9.63 -26.86 46.90
C PRO A 596 11.01 -26.31 47.29
N VAL A 597 11.03 -25.42 48.28
CA VAL A 597 12.23 -24.73 48.77
C VAL A 597 12.22 -24.80 50.29
N ALA A 598 13.26 -25.38 50.89
CA ALA A 598 13.40 -25.47 52.33
C ALA A 598 13.61 -24.09 52.98
N SER A 599 13.39 -24.00 54.29
CA SER A 599 13.91 -22.87 55.08
C SER A 599 15.44 -22.91 55.09
N GLY A 600 16.07 -21.75 54.91
CA GLY A 600 17.50 -21.55 55.08
C GLY A 600 18.02 -21.86 56.49
N TYR A 601 17.15 -22.12 57.47
CA TYR A 601 17.53 -22.70 58.76
C TYR A 601 17.97 -24.17 58.61
N ASP A 602 17.25 -24.95 57.80
CA ASP A 602 17.45 -26.40 57.66
C ASP A 602 18.54 -26.77 56.65
N ASP A 603 18.70 -26.01 55.55
CA ASP A 603 19.67 -26.30 54.49
C ASP A 603 20.84 -25.30 54.39
N GLN A 604 20.88 -24.27 55.26
CA GLN A 604 21.82 -23.14 55.19
C GLN A 604 21.76 -22.35 53.86
N GLY A 605 20.67 -22.52 53.11
CA GLY A 605 20.42 -21.89 51.82
C GLY A 605 19.88 -20.47 51.93
N GLN A 606 19.15 -20.06 50.89
CA GLN A 606 18.64 -18.68 50.76
C GLN A 606 17.10 -18.59 50.87
N GLY A 607 16.40 -19.70 51.11
CA GLY A 607 14.92 -19.74 51.19
C GLY A 607 14.26 -18.94 50.08
N LEU A 608 13.32 -18.05 50.47
CA LEU A 608 12.68 -17.05 49.62
C LEU A 608 13.35 -15.67 49.59
N ALA A 609 14.54 -15.45 50.18
CA ALA A 609 15.23 -14.15 50.10
C ALA A 609 15.61 -13.73 48.66
N ILE A 610 15.67 -14.70 47.75
CA ILE A 610 15.85 -14.51 46.30
C ILE A 610 14.76 -15.26 45.54
N SER A 611 14.50 -14.88 44.28
CA SER A 611 13.34 -15.37 43.52
C SER A 611 13.29 -16.89 43.36
N ARG A 612 12.08 -17.44 43.51
CA ARG A 612 11.71 -18.86 43.32
C ARG A 612 10.47 -18.95 42.44
N GLY A 613 10.42 -19.97 41.58
CA GLY A 613 9.22 -20.26 40.78
C GLY A 613 8.05 -20.70 41.66
N LEU A 614 6.88 -20.07 41.47
CA LEU A 614 5.59 -20.49 42.01
C LEU A 614 4.93 -21.49 41.04
N GLY A 615 4.98 -21.20 39.75
CA GLY A 615 4.50 -22.09 38.70
C GLY A 615 4.75 -21.52 37.30
N ALA A 616 4.70 -22.37 36.29
CA ALA A 616 5.02 -22.02 34.90
C ALA A 616 4.29 -22.94 33.91
N ALA A 617 4.28 -22.56 32.64
CA ALA A 617 3.86 -23.44 31.54
C ALA A 617 4.83 -23.33 30.35
N ASP A 618 5.06 -24.44 29.66
CA ASP A 618 5.95 -24.55 28.50
C ASP A 618 5.30 -24.04 27.21
N GLN A 619 6.12 -23.80 26.18
CA GLN A 619 5.68 -23.44 24.83
C GLN A 619 4.67 -24.47 24.29
N GLY A 620 3.52 -23.99 23.79
CA GLY A 620 2.45 -24.86 23.28
C GLY A 620 1.45 -25.32 24.36
N HIS A 621 1.48 -24.71 25.56
CA HIS A 621 0.52 -25.00 26.62
C HIS A 621 -0.95 -24.77 26.19
N ALA A 622 -1.87 -25.44 26.88
CA ALA A 622 -3.30 -25.15 26.73
C ALA A 622 -3.64 -23.74 27.21
N ARG A 623 -4.50 -23.02 26.48
CA ARG A 623 -5.07 -21.74 26.90
C ARG A 623 -6.10 -21.93 28.02
N GLY A 624 -6.37 -20.88 28.78
CA GLY A 624 -7.36 -20.85 29.86
C GLY A 624 -6.83 -20.19 31.12
N THR A 625 -7.40 -20.53 32.27
CA THR A 625 -7.02 -20.00 33.58
C THR A 625 -6.48 -21.09 34.50
N ALA A 626 -5.59 -20.71 35.42
CA ALA A 626 -5.06 -21.58 36.48
C ALA A 626 -5.09 -20.86 37.82
N LYS A 627 -5.12 -21.61 38.93
CA LYS A 627 -4.88 -21.05 40.27
C LYS A 627 -3.62 -21.67 40.86
N LEU A 628 -2.62 -20.84 41.12
CA LEU A 628 -1.39 -21.22 41.81
C LEU A 628 -1.51 -20.89 43.30
N GLY A 629 -0.77 -21.60 44.13
CA GLY A 629 -0.61 -21.31 45.55
C GLY A 629 0.70 -21.88 46.07
N ALA A 630 1.01 -21.59 47.33
CA ALA A 630 2.15 -22.16 48.04
C ALA A 630 1.82 -22.26 49.53
N ASP A 631 2.22 -23.38 50.12
CA ASP A 631 2.27 -23.54 51.57
C ASP A 631 3.59 -22.93 52.07
N LEU A 632 3.52 -22.14 53.13
CA LEU A 632 4.64 -21.37 53.67
C LEU A 632 5.14 -22.00 54.97
N ASP A 633 6.46 -22.04 55.13
CA ASP A 633 7.14 -22.56 56.33
C ASP A 633 8.26 -21.61 56.77
N LEU A 634 8.05 -20.91 57.88
CA LEU A 634 8.98 -19.95 58.47
C LEU A 634 9.61 -20.57 59.73
N LYS A 635 10.90 -20.89 59.65
CA LYS A 635 11.65 -21.55 60.73
C LYS A 635 12.92 -20.78 61.07
N PHE A 636 13.10 -20.43 62.35
CA PHE A 636 14.17 -19.52 62.78
C PHE A 636 14.70 -19.83 64.20
N PRO A 637 15.91 -19.36 64.57
CA PRO A 637 16.52 -19.63 65.88
C PRO A 637 15.73 -19.04 67.05
N ASN A 638 15.79 -19.68 68.23
CA ASN A 638 15.01 -19.25 69.39
C ASN A 638 15.53 -18.02 70.15
N GLU A 639 16.70 -17.49 69.77
CA GLU A 639 17.22 -16.21 70.26
C GLU A 639 16.53 -14.97 69.64
N VAL A 640 15.63 -15.17 68.67
CA VAL A 640 14.83 -14.08 68.07
C VAL A 640 13.90 -13.45 69.10
N ALA A 641 14.04 -12.14 69.30
CA ALA A 641 13.26 -11.39 70.29
C ALA A 641 11.76 -11.37 69.97
N LYS A 642 10.90 -11.49 70.99
CA LYS A 642 9.44 -11.41 70.83
C LYS A 642 9.00 -10.14 70.08
N GLY A 643 8.19 -10.28 69.04
CA GLY A 643 7.75 -9.18 68.17
C GLY A 643 6.58 -9.53 67.25
N SER A 644 6.05 -8.52 66.54
CA SER A 644 4.96 -8.66 65.56
C SER A 644 5.48 -8.46 64.13
N TYR A 645 6.32 -9.41 63.70
CA TYR A 645 7.12 -9.34 62.49
C TYR A 645 6.29 -9.27 61.19
N ARG A 646 6.72 -8.42 60.24
CA ARG A 646 6.10 -8.28 58.91
C ARG A 646 7.15 -8.24 57.79
N ALA A 647 6.85 -8.87 56.66
CA ALA A 647 7.64 -8.82 55.43
C ALA A 647 6.74 -8.55 54.21
N THR A 648 7.36 -8.20 53.08
CA THR A 648 6.68 -8.06 51.78
C THR A 648 7.04 -9.26 50.90
N LEU A 649 6.03 -9.95 50.37
CA LEU A 649 6.19 -10.93 49.30
C LEU A 649 6.03 -10.21 47.96
N THR A 650 7.11 -10.15 47.17
CA THR A 650 7.11 -9.59 45.82
C THR A 650 6.84 -10.71 44.81
N ILE A 651 5.84 -10.54 43.96
CA ILE A 651 5.47 -11.50 42.90
C ILE A 651 5.89 -10.90 41.56
N THR A 652 6.59 -11.71 40.76
CA THR A 652 7.08 -11.36 39.42
C THR A 652 6.57 -12.37 38.41
N ALA A 653 5.77 -11.90 37.45
CA ALA A 653 5.40 -12.67 36.27
C ALA A 653 6.33 -12.35 35.10
N LEU A 654 6.72 -13.38 34.35
CA LEU A 654 7.46 -13.27 33.10
C LEU A 654 6.70 -14.04 32.02
N SER A 655 6.66 -13.46 30.83
CA SER A 655 6.33 -14.18 29.60
C SER A 655 7.22 -13.70 28.48
N SER A 656 7.61 -14.62 27.60
CA SER A 656 7.95 -14.33 26.20
C SER A 656 6.71 -14.33 25.31
#